data_AF-A0A1V2GHZ9-F1
#
_entry.id   AF-A0A1V2GHZ9-F1
#
_cell.length_a   1.000
_cell.length_b   1.000
_cell.length_c   1.000
_cell.angle_alpha   90.00
_cell.angle_beta   90.00
_cell.angle_gamma   90.00
#
_symmetry.space_group_name_H-M   'P 1'
#
loop_
_entity.id
_entity.type
_entity.pdbx_description
1 polymer ?
#
loop_
_entity_poly.entity_id
_entity_poly.type
_entity_poly.pdbx_seq_one_letter_code
_entity_poly.pdbx_strand_id
1 'polypeptide(L)'
;SDADLDFASVQRDNPEMERRCQEVIDRCWQLGDANPILFIHDVGAGGLSNAMPELVSDGGRGGKFELRDILSDEPGMSPLEIWCNESQERYVLAVAADQLPLFDELCKRERAPYAVIGEATEELHLSLHDRHFDNQPIDLPLDVLLGKTPKMTRDVQTLKAKGDALVREGITIADAVKRVLHLPTVAEKTFLVTIGDRSVTGMVARDQMVGPWQVPVANCAVTTASLDSYYGEAMAIGERAPVALLDFAASARLAVGEALTNIAATQIGDIKRIKLSANWMAAAGHPGEDAGLYEAVKAVGEELCPALGLTIPVGKDSMSMKTRWQEGNEEREMTSPLSLVISAFARVEDVRHTITPQLSTEDNALLLIDLGKGNNALGATALAQVYRQLGDKPADVRDVAQLKGFYDAVQALVAQRKLLAYHDRSDGGLLVTLAEMAFAGHCGIDADIATLGDDRLAALFNEELGAVIQVRAADRKAVEAVLAQHGLADCVHYVGQAVSGDRFVITANGQTVFSESRTTLRVWWAETTWQMQRLRDNPECADQEHQAKSNDADPGLNVKLSFDINEDVAAPYIATGARPKVAVLREQGVNSHVEMAAAFHRAGFDAIDVHMSDLLAGRTGLEDFHALVACGGFSYGDVLGAGEGWAKSILFNDRVRDEFATFFHRPQTLALGVCNGCQMMSNLRELIPGSELWPRFVRNTSDRFEARFSLVEVTQSPSLLLQGMVGSQMPIAVSHGEGRVEVRDAAHLAVLESKGLVALRYVDNFGKVTETYPANPNGSPNGITAVTTESGRVTIMMPHPERVFRTVSNSWHPENWGEDGPWMRIFRNARKQLG
;
A
#
# COMPACT_ATOMS: atom_id res chain seq x y z
N SER A 1 -0.24 -38.92 -2.03
CA SER A 1 -1.03 -37.96 -1.25
C SER A 1 -2.25 -38.68 -0.73
N ASP A 2 -2.61 -38.49 0.54
CA ASP A 2 -3.95 -38.84 1.01
C ASP A 2 -4.89 -37.78 0.42
N ALA A 3 -5.71 -38.15 -0.56
CA ALA A 3 -6.47 -37.21 -1.40
C ALA A 3 -7.53 -36.41 -0.61
N ASP A 4 -7.79 -36.80 0.63
CA ASP A 4 -8.75 -36.13 1.52
C ASP A 4 -8.19 -34.81 2.11
N LEU A 5 -6.86 -34.61 2.12
CA LEU A 5 -6.20 -33.40 2.60
C LEU A 5 -5.19 -32.88 1.58
N ASP A 6 -5.46 -31.70 1.01
CA ASP A 6 -4.61 -31.09 -0.02
C ASP A 6 -3.39 -30.36 0.56
N PHE A 7 -2.45 -31.14 1.11
CA PHE A 7 -1.19 -30.61 1.66
C PHE A 7 -0.31 -29.92 0.60
N ALA A 8 -0.45 -30.28 -0.69
CA ALA A 8 0.36 -29.71 -1.77
C ALA A 8 0.00 -28.24 -2.06
N SER A 9 -1.20 -27.80 -1.69
CA SER A 9 -1.66 -26.41 -1.82
C SER A 9 -1.28 -25.51 -0.63
N VAL A 10 -0.60 -26.04 0.40
CA VAL A 10 -0.12 -25.24 1.53
C VAL A 10 1.20 -24.57 1.16
N GLN A 11 1.14 -23.29 0.84
CA GLN A 11 2.31 -22.45 0.57
C GLN A 11 3.05 -22.03 1.85
N ARG A 12 4.31 -21.61 1.71
CA ARG A 12 5.16 -21.13 2.82
C ARG A 12 5.98 -19.92 2.39
N ASP A 13 5.75 -18.79 3.05
CA ASP A 13 6.46 -17.54 2.82
C ASP A 13 7.63 -17.31 3.81
N ASN A 14 8.67 -16.63 3.34
CA ASN A 14 9.75 -16.05 4.14
C ASN A 14 10.20 -14.70 3.55
N PRO A 15 9.47 -13.60 3.80
CA PRO A 15 9.72 -12.31 3.14
C PRO A 15 11.11 -11.70 3.42
N GLU A 16 11.76 -12.07 4.53
CA GLU A 16 13.12 -11.60 4.83
C GLU A 16 14.15 -12.17 3.84
N MET A 17 13.95 -13.41 3.39
CA MET A 17 14.80 -14.03 2.37
C MET A 17 14.67 -13.28 1.05
N GLU A 18 13.44 -12.99 0.62
CA GLU A 18 13.20 -12.22 -0.60
C GLU A 18 13.79 -10.82 -0.51
N ARG A 19 13.72 -10.16 0.67
CA ARG A 19 14.39 -8.87 0.88
C ARG A 19 15.91 -8.95 0.66
N ARG A 20 16.57 -10.01 1.12
CA ARG A 20 18.01 -10.20 0.89
C ARG A 20 18.33 -10.41 -0.59
N CYS A 21 17.50 -11.16 -1.30
CA CYS A 21 17.62 -11.33 -2.74
C CYS A 21 17.45 -9.99 -3.47
N GLN A 22 16.45 -9.19 -3.07
CA GLN A 22 16.21 -7.87 -3.64
C GLN A 22 17.41 -6.93 -3.43
N GLU A 23 18.08 -6.96 -2.28
CA GLU A 23 19.31 -6.15 -2.08
C GLU A 23 20.43 -6.53 -3.07
N VAL A 24 20.59 -7.82 -3.39
CA VAL A 24 21.58 -8.26 -4.39
C VAL A 24 21.18 -7.78 -5.78
N ILE A 25 19.90 -7.93 -6.16
CA ILE A 25 19.36 -7.41 -7.42
C ILE A 25 19.60 -5.90 -7.49
N ASP A 26 19.38 -5.19 -6.38
CA ASP A 26 19.61 -3.76 -6.27
C ASP A 26 21.05 -3.38 -6.50
N ARG A 27 22.00 -4.06 -5.83
CA ARG A 27 23.42 -3.84 -6.09
C ARG A 27 23.79 -4.09 -7.55
N CYS A 28 23.23 -5.13 -8.16
CA CYS A 28 23.51 -5.48 -9.55
C CYS A 28 23.08 -4.38 -10.52
N TRP A 29 21.82 -3.89 -10.46
CA TRP A 29 21.39 -2.83 -11.37
C TRP A 29 22.00 -1.46 -11.04
N GLN A 30 22.36 -1.20 -9.77
CA GLN A 30 23.04 0.04 -9.36
C GLN A 30 24.47 0.17 -9.90
N LEU A 31 25.09 -0.93 -10.36
CA LEU A 31 26.37 -0.91 -11.07
C LEU A 31 26.26 -0.38 -12.51
N GLY A 32 25.06 -0.13 -13.03
CA GLY A 32 24.85 0.40 -14.38
C GLY A 32 25.40 -0.56 -15.45
N ASP A 33 26.30 -0.06 -16.30
CA ASP A 33 26.92 -0.87 -17.37
C ASP A 33 27.74 -2.06 -16.84
N ALA A 34 28.12 -2.05 -15.56
CA ALA A 34 28.82 -3.14 -14.89
C ALA A 34 27.89 -4.14 -14.19
N ASN A 35 26.57 -4.10 -14.45
CA ASN A 35 25.63 -5.08 -13.94
C ASN A 35 26.01 -6.51 -14.40
N PRO A 36 26.28 -7.44 -13.46
CA PRO A 36 26.70 -8.79 -13.82
C PRO A 36 25.55 -9.69 -14.31
N ILE A 37 24.29 -9.29 -14.10
CA ILE A 37 23.10 -10.07 -14.50
C ILE A 37 22.88 -9.90 -16.00
N LEU A 38 23.05 -10.99 -16.75
CA LEU A 38 22.73 -11.07 -18.18
C LEU A 38 21.24 -11.30 -18.41
N PHE A 39 20.63 -12.13 -17.56
CA PHE A 39 19.23 -12.50 -17.58
C PHE A 39 18.79 -12.89 -16.17
N ILE A 40 17.54 -12.61 -15.79
CA ILE A 40 16.94 -13.02 -14.52
C ILE A 40 15.48 -13.40 -14.74
N HIS A 41 15.00 -14.43 -14.06
CA HIS A 41 13.62 -14.89 -14.08
C HIS A 41 13.17 -15.33 -12.68
N ASP A 42 11.89 -15.15 -12.35
CA ASP A 42 11.31 -15.64 -11.10
C ASP A 42 11.15 -17.16 -11.11
N VAL A 43 11.08 -17.77 -9.93
CA VAL A 43 10.74 -19.18 -9.76
C VAL A 43 9.37 -19.26 -9.10
N GLY A 44 8.38 -19.71 -9.87
CA GLY A 44 7.00 -19.89 -9.42
C GLY A 44 6.49 -21.30 -9.69
N ALA A 45 5.39 -21.39 -10.44
CA ALA A 45 4.75 -22.65 -10.78
C ALA A 45 5.71 -23.62 -11.50
N GLY A 46 5.76 -24.87 -11.04
CA GLY A 46 6.68 -25.89 -11.55
C GLY A 46 8.13 -25.76 -11.09
N GLY A 47 8.48 -24.75 -10.28
CA GLY A 47 9.81 -24.60 -9.70
C GLY A 47 10.93 -24.43 -10.73
N LEU A 48 12.11 -25.01 -10.44
CA LEU A 48 13.27 -24.96 -11.35
C LEU A 48 13.00 -25.70 -12.66
N SER A 49 12.09 -26.67 -12.66
CA SER A 49 11.69 -27.41 -13.85
C SER A 49 11.02 -26.56 -14.93
N ASN A 50 10.43 -25.42 -14.55
CA ASN A 50 9.94 -24.43 -15.49
C ASN A 50 10.97 -23.30 -15.70
N ALA A 51 11.44 -22.71 -14.61
CA ALA A 51 12.24 -21.48 -14.66
C ALA A 51 13.61 -21.65 -15.34
N MET A 52 14.33 -22.76 -15.10
CA MET A 52 15.65 -22.98 -15.73
C MET A 52 15.54 -23.23 -17.25
N PRO A 53 14.63 -24.11 -17.73
CA PRO A 53 14.39 -24.26 -19.17
C PRO A 53 13.94 -22.97 -19.86
N GLU A 54 13.04 -22.19 -19.25
CA GLU A 54 12.62 -20.88 -19.79
C GLU A 54 13.82 -19.93 -19.93
N LEU A 55 14.63 -19.79 -18.87
CA LEU A 55 15.81 -18.91 -18.88
C LEU A 55 16.80 -19.24 -20.00
N VAL A 56 17.15 -20.53 -20.19
CA VAL A 56 18.11 -20.91 -21.24
C VAL A 56 17.48 -20.82 -22.63
N SER A 57 16.20 -21.18 -22.77
CA SER A 57 15.46 -21.13 -24.03
C SER A 57 15.31 -19.70 -24.55
N ASP A 58 14.98 -18.74 -23.67
CA ASP A 58 14.86 -17.32 -24.03
C ASP A 58 16.19 -16.72 -24.50
N GLY A 59 17.31 -17.22 -23.95
CA GLY A 59 18.66 -16.91 -24.41
C GLY A 59 19.11 -17.67 -25.68
N GLY A 60 18.28 -18.58 -26.21
CA GLY A 60 18.62 -19.44 -27.35
C GLY A 60 19.73 -20.44 -27.04
N ARG A 61 19.74 -21.01 -25.83
CA ARG A 61 20.76 -21.93 -25.31
C ARG A 61 20.13 -23.21 -24.74
N GLY A 62 20.94 -24.24 -24.58
CA GLY A 62 20.64 -25.35 -23.67
C GLY A 62 21.22 -25.11 -22.28
N GLY A 63 21.12 -26.12 -21.42
CA GLY A 63 21.65 -26.05 -20.06
C GLY A 63 22.11 -27.41 -19.55
N LYS A 64 23.29 -27.43 -18.94
CA LYS A 64 23.80 -28.57 -18.17
C LYS A 64 23.81 -28.23 -16.69
N PHE A 65 23.12 -29.03 -15.89
CA PHE A 65 22.87 -28.77 -14.48
C PHE A 65 23.35 -29.92 -13.59
N GLU A 66 23.78 -29.61 -12.37
CA GLU A 66 24.12 -30.56 -11.32
C GLU A 66 23.11 -30.45 -10.18
N LEU A 67 22.36 -31.53 -9.95
CA LEU A 67 21.30 -31.59 -8.95
C LEU A 67 21.83 -31.33 -7.53
N ARG A 68 23.06 -31.79 -7.24
CA ARG A 68 23.64 -31.71 -5.89
C ARG A 68 24.29 -30.37 -5.56
N ASP A 69 24.29 -29.43 -6.50
CA ASP A 69 24.70 -28.05 -6.26
C ASP A 69 23.51 -27.15 -5.85
N ILE A 70 22.26 -27.63 -6.01
CA ILE A 70 21.05 -26.94 -5.55
C ILE A 70 21.00 -26.96 -4.02
N LEU A 71 20.83 -25.80 -3.39
CA LEU A 71 20.66 -25.68 -1.95
C LEU A 71 19.35 -26.39 -1.52
N SER A 72 19.44 -27.29 -0.55
CA SER A 72 18.30 -28.07 -0.07
C SER A 72 18.32 -28.19 1.46
N ASP A 73 17.20 -27.86 2.10
CA ASP A 73 16.95 -28.08 3.53
C ASP A 73 16.30 -29.45 3.81
N GLU A 74 15.85 -30.16 2.76
CA GLU A 74 15.20 -31.47 2.87
C GLU A 74 16.05 -32.53 2.13
N PRO A 75 17.04 -33.15 2.80
CA PRO A 75 17.98 -34.07 2.15
C PRO A 75 17.33 -35.38 1.68
N GLY A 76 16.11 -35.67 2.14
CA GLY A 76 15.32 -36.83 1.73
C GLY A 76 14.62 -36.70 0.38
N MET A 77 14.63 -35.51 -0.23
CA MET A 77 13.94 -35.27 -1.50
C MET A 77 14.55 -36.09 -2.66
N SER A 78 13.66 -36.68 -3.45
CA SER A 78 13.97 -37.26 -4.75
C SER A 78 14.40 -36.20 -5.77
N PRO A 79 15.04 -36.59 -6.89
CA PRO A 79 15.36 -35.64 -7.96
C PRO A 79 14.16 -34.86 -8.50
N LEU A 80 12.98 -35.49 -8.54
CA LEU A 80 11.73 -34.84 -8.94
C LEU A 80 11.35 -33.74 -7.95
N GLU A 81 11.36 -34.04 -6.64
CA GLU A 81 11.01 -33.06 -5.62
C GLU A 81 11.98 -31.89 -5.59
N ILE A 82 13.30 -32.13 -5.72
CA ILE A 82 14.31 -31.05 -5.78
C ILE A 82 14.08 -30.13 -6.99
N TRP A 83 13.79 -30.70 -8.16
CA TRP A 83 13.68 -29.93 -9.40
C TRP A 83 12.31 -29.23 -9.58
N CYS A 84 11.24 -29.86 -9.08
CA CYS A 84 9.86 -29.41 -9.34
C CYS A 84 9.15 -28.78 -8.13
N ASN A 85 9.75 -28.74 -6.93
CA ASN A 85 9.11 -28.06 -5.80
C ASN A 85 8.88 -26.58 -6.09
N GLU A 86 7.80 -26.06 -5.54
CA GLU A 86 7.42 -24.64 -5.58
C GLU A 86 7.84 -23.92 -4.30
N SER A 87 9.04 -24.23 -3.77
CA SER A 87 9.59 -23.43 -2.68
C SER A 87 9.77 -21.97 -3.12
N GLN A 88 9.41 -21.05 -2.22
CA GLN A 88 9.34 -19.61 -2.45
C GLN A 88 10.71 -18.91 -2.35
N GLU A 89 10.72 -17.60 -2.62
CA GLU A 89 11.88 -16.68 -2.53
C GLU A 89 13.10 -17.07 -3.39
N ARG A 90 12.85 -17.63 -4.58
CA ARG A 90 13.90 -18.06 -5.52
C ARG A 90 13.85 -17.32 -6.84
N TYR A 91 15.04 -17.11 -7.40
CA TYR A 91 15.27 -16.53 -8.72
C TYR A 91 16.31 -17.37 -9.46
N VAL A 92 16.20 -17.43 -10.78
CA VAL A 92 17.25 -17.98 -11.64
C VAL A 92 17.86 -16.86 -12.46
N LEU A 93 19.18 -16.88 -12.63
CA LEU A 93 19.92 -15.83 -13.32
C LEU A 93 21.13 -16.37 -14.07
N ALA A 94 21.49 -15.69 -15.15
CA ALA A 94 22.70 -15.94 -15.92
C ALA A 94 23.73 -14.85 -15.64
N VAL A 95 24.94 -15.26 -15.28
CA VAL A 95 26.08 -14.38 -15.00
C VAL A 95 27.31 -14.92 -15.73
N ALA A 96 28.12 -14.04 -16.31
CA ALA A 96 29.36 -14.45 -16.95
C ALA A 96 30.35 -15.00 -15.89
N ALA A 97 31.11 -16.04 -16.25
CA ALA A 97 31.97 -16.74 -15.29
C ALA A 97 33.02 -15.84 -14.62
N ASP A 98 33.50 -14.81 -15.31
CA ASP A 98 34.44 -13.80 -14.79
C ASP A 98 33.79 -12.80 -13.82
N GLN A 99 32.47 -12.69 -13.82
CA GLN A 99 31.68 -11.86 -12.90
C GLN A 99 31.25 -12.60 -11.63
N LEU A 100 31.45 -13.92 -11.55
CA LEU A 100 31.12 -14.71 -10.35
C LEU A 100 31.79 -14.19 -9.06
N PRO A 101 33.08 -13.75 -9.05
CA PRO A 101 33.68 -13.18 -7.85
C PRO A 101 32.97 -11.91 -7.36
N LEU A 102 32.51 -11.05 -8.28
CA LEU A 102 31.73 -9.86 -7.93
C LEU A 102 30.37 -10.27 -7.38
N PHE A 103 29.65 -11.16 -8.07
CA PHE A 103 28.34 -11.62 -7.63
C PHE A 103 28.40 -12.30 -6.24
N ASP A 104 29.44 -13.10 -6.01
CA ASP A 104 29.72 -13.72 -4.71
C ASP A 104 29.95 -12.68 -3.60
N GLU A 105 30.69 -11.61 -3.88
CA GLU A 105 30.90 -10.50 -2.94
C GLU A 105 29.56 -9.84 -2.56
N LEU A 106 28.72 -9.54 -3.56
CA LEU A 106 27.40 -8.93 -3.36
C LEU A 106 26.51 -9.84 -2.51
N CYS A 107 26.37 -11.11 -2.88
CA CYS A 107 25.58 -12.09 -2.14
C CYS A 107 26.06 -12.26 -0.70
N LYS A 108 27.37 -12.38 -0.46
CA LYS A 108 27.94 -12.52 0.89
C LYS A 108 27.75 -11.28 1.73
N ARG A 109 27.87 -10.09 1.13
CA ARG A 109 27.63 -8.82 1.83
C ARG A 109 26.19 -8.74 2.33
N GLU A 110 25.22 -9.12 1.50
CA GLU A 110 23.78 -9.08 1.79
C GLU A 110 23.25 -10.35 2.48
N ARG A 111 24.09 -11.37 2.66
CA ARG A 111 23.74 -12.70 3.16
C ARG A 111 22.67 -13.39 2.31
N ALA A 112 22.57 -13.09 1.02
CA ALA A 112 21.69 -13.80 0.12
C ALA A 112 22.33 -15.14 -0.27
N PRO A 113 21.71 -16.30 0.05
CA PRO A 113 22.21 -17.60 -0.39
C PRO A 113 22.09 -17.69 -1.91
N TYR A 114 23.10 -18.25 -2.55
CA TYR A 114 23.07 -18.54 -3.98
C TYR A 114 23.88 -19.80 -4.27
N ALA A 115 23.62 -20.43 -5.41
CA ALA A 115 24.41 -21.53 -5.91
C ALA A 115 24.54 -21.45 -7.43
N VAL A 116 25.74 -21.74 -7.94
CA VAL A 116 25.95 -22.02 -9.37
C VAL A 116 25.61 -23.48 -9.58
N ILE A 117 24.48 -23.75 -10.25
CA ILE A 117 23.97 -25.11 -10.41
C ILE A 117 24.15 -25.68 -11.82
N GLY A 118 24.75 -24.91 -12.73
CA GLY A 118 24.90 -25.31 -14.12
C GLY A 118 25.51 -24.25 -15.02
N GLU A 119 25.62 -24.58 -16.31
CA GLU A 119 26.15 -23.70 -17.35
C GLU A 119 25.25 -23.74 -18.59
N ALA A 120 25.11 -22.60 -19.26
CA ALA A 120 24.42 -22.53 -20.55
C ALA A 120 25.28 -23.18 -21.65
N THR A 121 24.64 -23.91 -22.57
CA THR A 121 25.30 -24.63 -23.67
C THR A 121 24.88 -24.11 -25.03
N GLU A 122 25.75 -24.26 -26.04
CA GLU A 122 25.39 -23.98 -27.43
C GLU A 122 24.38 -25.00 -27.97
N GLU A 123 24.55 -26.27 -27.61
CA GLU A 123 23.58 -27.32 -27.92
C GLU A 123 22.27 -27.06 -27.17
N LEU A 124 21.14 -27.09 -27.88
CA LEU A 124 19.79 -26.86 -27.36
C LEU A 124 19.25 -28.11 -26.64
N HIS A 125 19.96 -28.51 -25.59
CA HIS A 125 19.71 -29.71 -24.82
C HIS A 125 19.66 -29.38 -23.33
N LEU A 126 18.79 -30.07 -22.60
CA LEU A 126 18.67 -29.97 -21.16
C LEU A 126 19.21 -31.25 -20.52
N SER A 127 20.28 -31.14 -19.75
CA SER A 127 20.83 -32.24 -18.95
C SER A 127 20.85 -31.89 -17.47
N LEU A 128 20.32 -32.77 -16.62
CA LEU A 128 20.44 -32.70 -15.17
C LEU A 128 21.17 -33.95 -14.71
N HIS A 129 22.36 -33.79 -14.17
CA HIS A 129 23.19 -34.85 -13.59
C HIS A 129 23.02 -34.90 -12.07
N ASP A 130 23.16 -36.08 -11.48
CA ASP A 130 23.15 -36.28 -10.04
C ASP A 130 24.39 -37.05 -9.58
N ARG A 131 25.33 -36.32 -8.98
CA ARG A 131 26.59 -36.90 -8.49
C ARG A 131 26.42 -37.87 -7.32
N HIS A 132 25.32 -37.83 -6.58
CA HIS A 132 25.08 -38.75 -5.46
C HIS A 132 24.70 -40.15 -5.97
N PHE A 133 23.88 -40.23 -7.02
CA PHE A 133 23.48 -41.50 -7.63
C PHE A 133 24.31 -41.87 -8.87
N ASP A 134 25.24 -41.02 -9.28
CA ASP A 134 26.09 -41.20 -10.47
C ASP A 134 25.25 -41.50 -11.72
N ASN A 135 24.19 -40.72 -11.91
CA ASN A 135 23.24 -40.88 -13.00
C ASN A 135 22.75 -39.53 -13.53
N GLN A 136 21.87 -39.59 -14.54
CA GLN A 136 21.38 -38.41 -15.24
C GLN A 136 19.85 -38.38 -15.23
N PRO A 137 19.22 -37.77 -14.20
CA PRO A 137 17.77 -37.67 -14.09
C PRO A 137 17.06 -37.05 -15.31
N ILE A 138 17.68 -36.08 -16.00
CA ILE A 138 17.14 -35.46 -17.21
C ILE A 138 18.19 -35.49 -18.33
N ASP A 139 17.79 -35.98 -19.50
CA ASP A 139 18.58 -36.01 -20.73
C ASP A 139 17.62 -35.81 -21.91
N LEU A 140 17.25 -34.56 -22.18
CA LEU A 140 16.21 -34.22 -23.16
C LEU A 140 16.62 -33.06 -24.08
N PRO A 141 16.41 -33.17 -25.40
CA PRO A 141 16.39 -32.02 -26.30
C PRO A 141 15.33 -31.00 -25.86
N LEU A 142 15.63 -29.71 -25.96
CA LEU A 142 14.69 -28.67 -25.54
C LEU A 142 13.41 -28.65 -26.39
N ASP A 143 13.47 -29.02 -27.66
CA ASP A 143 12.30 -29.11 -28.54
C ASP A 143 11.36 -30.27 -28.19
N VAL A 144 11.88 -31.31 -27.54
CA VAL A 144 11.07 -32.40 -26.96
C VAL A 144 10.37 -31.91 -25.69
N LEU A 145 11.10 -31.21 -24.80
CA LEU A 145 10.55 -30.71 -23.54
C LEU A 145 9.53 -29.58 -23.75
N LEU A 146 9.89 -28.59 -24.58
CA LEU A 146 9.09 -27.40 -24.88
C LEU A 146 8.17 -27.60 -26.09
N GLY A 147 8.20 -28.78 -26.70
CA GLY A 147 7.33 -29.18 -27.78
C GLY A 147 5.87 -29.12 -27.36
N LYS A 148 5.07 -28.32 -28.08
CA LYS A 148 3.65 -28.13 -27.77
C LYS A 148 2.80 -29.11 -28.58
N THR A 149 1.78 -29.69 -27.96
CA THR A 149 0.70 -30.37 -28.66
C THR A 149 -0.04 -29.37 -29.58
N PRO A 150 -0.88 -29.82 -30.53
CA PRO A 150 -1.66 -28.92 -31.37
C PRO A 150 -2.47 -27.91 -30.54
N LYS A 151 -2.62 -26.68 -31.06
CA LYS A 151 -3.41 -25.64 -30.39
C LYS A 151 -4.84 -26.13 -30.12
N MET A 152 -5.35 -25.81 -28.94
CA MET A 152 -6.72 -26.14 -28.52
C MET A 152 -7.73 -25.40 -29.41
N THR A 153 -8.78 -26.12 -29.82
CA THR A 153 -10.00 -25.53 -30.41
C THR A 153 -11.12 -25.62 -29.38
N ARG A 154 -11.76 -24.48 -29.06
CA ARG A 154 -12.97 -24.45 -28.23
C ARG A 154 -14.16 -24.13 -29.12
N ASP A 155 -15.09 -25.09 -29.24
CA ASP A 155 -16.37 -24.92 -29.92
C ASP A 155 -17.46 -24.81 -28.84
N VAL A 156 -18.00 -23.60 -28.68
CA VAL A 156 -18.81 -23.20 -27.53
C VAL A 156 -20.01 -22.36 -27.97
N GLN A 157 -21.03 -22.27 -27.12
CA GLN A 157 -22.27 -21.56 -27.41
C GLN A 157 -22.49 -20.40 -26.44
N THR A 158 -23.00 -19.29 -26.97
CA THR A 158 -23.43 -18.14 -26.16
C THR A 158 -24.67 -18.50 -25.34
N LEU A 159 -24.60 -18.26 -24.03
CA LEU A 159 -25.77 -18.24 -23.16
C LEU A 159 -25.89 -16.84 -22.56
N LYS A 160 -27.12 -16.33 -22.48
CA LYS A 160 -27.43 -15.02 -21.93
C LYS A 160 -28.52 -15.16 -20.89
N ALA A 161 -28.28 -14.65 -19.69
CA ALA A 161 -29.29 -14.61 -18.65
C ALA A 161 -30.47 -13.72 -19.11
N LYS A 162 -31.69 -14.15 -18.80
CA LYS A 162 -32.85 -13.27 -18.86
C LYS A 162 -32.94 -12.57 -17.49
N GLY A 163 -32.66 -11.27 -17.48
CA GLY A 163 -32.81 -10.45 -16.29
C GLY A 163 -34.27 -10.40 -15.80
N ASP A 164 -34.44 -10.26 -14.48
CA ASP A 164 -35.74 -10.09 -13.83
C ASP A 164 -35.79 -8.71 -13.18
N ALA A 165 -36.84 -7.93 -13.48
CA ALA A 165 -37.00 -6.61 -12.89
C ALA A 165 -36.95 -6.68 -11.36
N LEU A 166 -36.24 -5.71 -10.75
CA LEU A 166 -36.07 -5.66 -9.29
C LEU A 166 -37.45 -5.61 -8.61
N VAL A 167 -37.72 -6.59 -7.75
CA VAL A 167 -38.91 -6.60 -6.90
C VAL A 167 -38.69 -5.63 -5.76
N ARG A 168 -39.40 -4.51 -5.80
CA ARG A 168 -39.21 -3.37 -4.87
C ARG A 168 -40.14 -3.38 -3.66
N GLU A 169 -41.05 -4.35 -3.58
CA GLU A 169 -41.93 -4.48 -2.41
C GLU A 169 -41.07 -4.71 -1.16
N GLY A 170 -41.24 -3.85 -0.16
CA GLY A 170 -40.42 -3.86 1.06
C GLY A 170 -39.05 -3.15 0.95
N ILE A 171 -38.67 -2.64 -0.23
CA ILE A 171 -37.46 -1.82 -0.39
C ILE A 171 -37.83 -0.36 -0.13
N THR A 172 -37.22 0.23 0.91
CA THR A 172 -37.28 1.67 1.17
C THR A 172 -35.89 2.26 1.06
N ILE A 173 -35.77 3.55 0.72
CA ILE A 173 -34.45 4.20 0.60
C ILE A 173 -33.68 4.12 1.92
N ALA A 174 -34.33 4.33 3.07
CA ALA A 174 -33.67 4.26 4.37
C ALA A 174 -33.14 2.85 4.70
N ASP A 175 -33.93 1.79 4.45
CA ASP A 175 -33.46 0.41 4.65
C ASP A 175 -32.35 0.05 3.66
N ALA A 176 -32.48 0.48 2.40
CA ALA A 176 -31.47 0.28 1.37
C ALA A 176 -30.13 0.93 1.73
N VAL A 177 -30.14 2.20 2.18
CA VAL A 177 -28.95 2.90 2.67
C VAL A 177 -28.27 2.06 3.75
N LYS A 178 -29.04 1.64 4.77
CA LYS A 178 -28.48 0.86 5.86
C LYS A 178 -27.86 -0.44 5.34
N ARG A 179 -28.58 -1.25 4.57
CA ARG A 179 -28.05 -2.53 4.08
C ARG A 179 -26.83 -2.37 3.18
N VAL A 180 -26.85 -1.41 2.26
CA VAL A 180 -25.74 -1.15 1.34
C VAL A 180 -24.48 -0.76 2.12
N LEU A 181 -24.58 0.10 3.14
CA LEU A 181 -23.43 0.45 3.98
C LEU A 181 -22.89 -0.72 4.83
N HIS A 182 -23.67 -1.80 5.03
CA HIS A 182 -23.20 -3.02 5.72
C HIS A 182 -22.72 -4.11 4.75
N LEU A 183 -22.83 -3.90 3.43
CA LEU A 183 -22.28 -4.83 2.45
C LEU A 183 -20.75 -4.70 2.48
N PRO A 184 -19.98 -5.77 2.76
CA PRO A 184 -18.52 -5.65 2.85
C PRO A 184 -17.81 -5.05 1.63
N THR A 185 -18.35 -5.23 0.42
CA THR A 185 -17.87 -4.57 -0.82
C THR A 185 -17.90 -3.05 -0.71
N VAL A 186 -18.92 -2.48 -0.04
CA VAL A 186 -19.09 -1.04 0.16
C VAL A 186 -18.47 -0.56 1.48
N ALA A 187 -18.64 -1.31 2.57
CA ALA A 187 -18.28 -0.93 3.93
C ALA A 187 -16.80 -0.53 4.13
N GLU A 188 -16.48 0.13 5.24
CA GLU A 188 -15.13 0.62 5.55
C GLU A 188 -14.06 -0.49 5.48
N LYS A 189 -12.90 -0.18 4.87
CA LYS A 189 -11.83 -1.16 4.62
C LYS A 189 -10.66 -1.12 5.60
N THR A 190 -10.78 -0.43 6.74
CA THR A 190 -9.66 -0.22 7.69
C THR A 190 -8.92 -1.52 8.03
N PHE A 191 -9.64 -2.64 8.27
CA PHE A 191 -9.03 -3.93 8.63
C PHE A 191 -8.09 -4.51 7.56
N LEU A 192 -8.22 -4.09 6.30
CA LEU A 192 -7.32 -4.47 5.20
C LEU A 192 -6.19 -3.46 5.00
N VAL A 193 -6.40 -2.20 5.41
CA VAL A 193 -5.51 -1.08 5.14
C VAL A 193 -4.45 -0.92 6.24
N THR A 194 -4.84 -0.99 7.51
CA THR A 194 -3.94 -0.64 8.63
C THR A 194 -2.99 -1.77 9.03
N ILE A 195 -3.18 -2.96 8.45
CA ILE A 195 -2.31 -4.12 8.67
C ILE A 195 -1.09 -4.16 7.75
N GLY A 196 -1.10 -3.38 6.66
CA GLY A 196 0.00 -3.28 5.69
C GLY A 196 0.64 -1.91 5.74
N ASP A 197 1.97 -1.85 5.63
CA ASP A 197 2.74 -0.60 5.59
C ASP A 197 2.29 0.27 4.40
N ARG A 198 2.24 1.59 4.62
CA ARG A 198 1.83 2.60 3.61
C ARG A 198 2.79 3.79 3.55
N SER A 199 4.03 3.60 3.98
CA SER A 199 4.99 4.70 4.17
C SER A 199 6.44 4.32 3.88
N VAL A 200 6.80 3.03 3.97
CA VAL A 200 8.12 2.53 3.59
C VAL A 200 8.49 3.02 2.20
N THR A 201 9.77 3.37 2.00
CA THR A 201 10.38 4.14 0.90
C THR A 201 10.36 5.66 1.07
N GLY A 202 9.48 6.23 1.89
CA GLY A 202 9.32 7.69 2.01
C GLY A 202 8.79 8.37 0.73
N MET A 203 8.28 7.58 -0.23
CA MET A 203 7.79 8.06 -1.52
C MET A 203 6.27 7.99 -1.68
N VAL A 204 5.53 7.51 -0.67
CA VAL A 204 4.06 7.43 -0.75
C VAL A 204 3.46 8.81 -0.55
N ALA A 205 2.88 9.38 -1.62
CA ALA A 205 2.22 10.68 -1.59
C ALA A 205 0.70 10.58 -1.32
N ARG A 206 0.07 9.52 -1.84
CA ARG A 206 -1.33 9.21 -1.57
C ARG A 206 -1.50 7.75 -1.21
N ASP A 207 -1.81 7.50 0.05
CA ASP A 207 -2.32 6.23 0.53
C ASP A 207 -3.86 6.23 0.59
N GLN A 208 -4.43 5.09 0.97
CA GLN A 208 -5.89 4.87 1.07
C GLN A 208 -6.56 5.80 2.08
N MET A 209 -5.88 6.16 3.18
CA MET A 209 -6.43 6.97 4.25
C MET A 209 -6.43 8.45 3.85
N VAL A 210 -7.57 9.13 4.01
CA VAL A 210 -7.78 10.50 3.53
C VAL A 210 -8.15 11.44 4.67
N GLY A 211 -7.53 12.63 4.64
CA GLY A 211 -7.90 13.78 5.45
C GLY A 211 -7.58 13.65 6.95
N PRO A 212 -7.96 14.65 7.75
CA PRO A 212 -7.68 14.68 9.19
C PRO A 212 -8.23 13.47 9.95
N TRP A 213 -9.32 12.87 9.49
CA TRP A 213 -9.95 11.70 10.13
C TRP A 213 -9.45 10.36 9.57
N GLN A 214 -8.48 10.38 8.64
CA GLN A 214 -7.84 9.20 8.05
C GLN A 214 -8.86 8.14 7.59
N VAL A 215 -9.81 8.53 6.73
CA VAL A 215 -10.89 7.66 6.24
C VAL A 215 -10.41 6.89 4.99
N PRO A 216 -10.55 5.54 4.89
CA PRO A 216 -9.95 4.74 3.83
C PRO A 216 -10.73 4.76 2.50
N VAL A 217 -10.80 5.93 1.84
CA VAL A 217 -11.63 6.17 0.64
C VAL A 217 -10.85 6.77 -0.54
N ALA A 218 -9.51 6.83 -0.50
CA ALA A 218 -8.77 7.29 -1.67
C ALA A 218 -9.01 6.37 -2.88
N ASN A 219 -9.40 6.96 -4.01
CA ASN A 219 -9.72 6.23 -5.24
C ASN A 219 -8.50 5.56 -5.90
N CYS A 220 -7.31 6.14 -5.72
CA CYS A 220 -6.06 5.63 -6.27
C CYS A 220 -4.89 5.89 -5.33
N ALA A 221 -3.84 5.07 -5.45
CA ALA A 221 -2.57 5.30 -4.79
C ALA A 221 -1.66 6.16 -5.67
N VAL A 222 -0.79 6.98 -5.04
CA VAL A 222 0.21 7.79 -5.73
C VAL A 222 1.55 7.73 -4.99
N THR A 223 2.62 7.47 -5.72
CA THR A 223 4.01 7.53 -5.25
C THR A 223 4.78 8.62 -5.98
N THR A 224 5.79 9.21 -5.35
CA THR A 224 6.80 10.00 -6.04
C THR A 224 7.81 9.07 -6.72
N ALA A 225 8.29 9.46 -7.90
CA ALA A 225 9.28 8.71 -8.66
C ALA A 225 10.65 8.66 -7.95
N SER A 226 10.92 9.66 -7.10
CA SER A 226 12.13 9.76 -6.31
C SER A 226 11.91 10.64 -5.07
N LEU A 227 12.85 10.56 -4.13
CA LEU A 227 12.87 11.37 -2.90
C LEU A 227 13.19 12.86 -3.12
N ASP A 228 13.40 13.29 -4.36
CA ASP A 228 13.72 14.66 -4.76
C ASP A 228 12.85 15.20 -5.91
N SER A 229 11.78 14.48 -6.28
CA SER A 229 10.88 14.84 -7.37
C SER A 229 9.42 14.94 -6.91
N TYR A 230 8.61 15.65 -7.71
CA TYR A 230 7.14 15.60 -7.65
C TYR A 230 6.54 14.84 -8.82
N TYR A 231 7.35 14.34 -9.77
CA TYR A 231 6.91 13.27 -10.64
C TYR A 231 6.63 12.01 -9.84
N GLY A 232 5.82 11.12 -10.41
CA GLY A 232 5.38 9.95 -9.69
C GLY A 232 4.73 8.87 -10.54
N GLU A 233 4.08 7.97 -9.83
CA GLU A 233 3.31 6.85 -10.37
C GLU A 233 1.95 6.79 -9.67
N ALA A 234 0.91 6.38 -10.39
CA ALA A 234 -0.42 6.18 -9.85
C ALA A 234 -0.92 4.77 -10.14
N MET A 235 -1.69 4.22 -9.19
CA MET A 235 -2.29 2.88 -9.27
C MET A 235 -3.77 2.95 -8.91
N ALA A 236 -4.63 2.39 -9.75
CA ALA A 236 -6.07 2.26 -9.51
C ALA A 236 -6.57 0.87 -9.92
N ILE A 237 -7.69 0.44 -9.33
CA ILE A 237 -8.34 -0.83 -9.65
C ILE A 237 -9.76 -0.56 -10.13
N GLY A 238 -10.23 -1.37 -11.07
CA GLY A 238 -11.64 -1.45 -11.44
C GLY A 238 -12.05 -2.90 -11.65
N GLU A 239 -13.21 -3.26 -11.12
CA GLU A 239 -13.75 -4.61 -11.18
C GLU A 239 -15.27 -4.58 -11.00
N ARG A 240 -15.98 -5.46 -11.71
CA ARG A 240 -17.43 -5.55 -11.55
C ARG A 240 -17.98 -6.94 -11.82
N ALA A 241 -17.39 -7.93 -11.16
CA ALA A 241 -17.71 -9.35 -11.40
C ALA A 241 -19.22 -9.69 -11.38
N PRO A 242 -20.06 -9.18 -10.44
CA PRO A 242 -21.49 -9.49 -10.42
C PRO A 242 -22.22 -9.15 -11.71
N VAL A 243 -21.78 -8.11 -12.44
CA VAL A 243 -22.38 -7.71 -13.71
C VAL A 243 -22.26 -8.82 -14.76
N ALA A 244 -21.23 -9.66 -14.71
CA ALA A 244 -21.03 -10.75 -15.67
C ALA A 244 -22.15 -11.81 -15.62
N LEU A 245 -22.86 -11.92 -14.49
CA LEU A 245 -24.03 -12.79 -14.36
C LEU A 245 -25.21 -12.36 -15.25
N LEU A 246 -25.22 -11.09 -15.71
CA LEU A 246 -26.18 -10.55 -16.67
C LEU A 246 -25.51 -10.25 -18.03
N ASP A 247 -24.31 -9.69 -18.01
CA ASP A 247 -23.59 -9.21 -19.18
C ASP A 247 -22.06 -9.25 -19.04
N PHE A 248 -21.46 -10.24 -19.70
CA PHE A 248 -20.01 -10.45 -19.74
C PHE A 248 -19.23 -9.28 -20.34
N ALA A 249 -19.76 -8.66 -21.40
CA ALA A 249 -19.07 -7.57 -22.07
C ALA A 249 -19.16 -6.27 -21.25
N ALA A 250 -20.32 -6.01 -20.64
CA ALA A 250 -20.51 -4.86 -19.78
C ALA A 250 -19.64 -4.94 -18.51
N SER A 251 -19.50 -6.11 -17.88
CA SER A 251 -18.64 -6.26 -16.70
C SER A 251 -17.18 -5.91 -17.02
N ALA A 252 -16.68 -6.36 -18.17
CA ALA A 252 -15.32 -6.06 -18.60
C ALA A 252 -15.13 -4.58 -18.96
N ARG A 253 -16.10 -3.96 -19.63
CA ARG A 253 -16.07 -2.52 -19.95
C ARG A 253 -16.15 -1.64 -18.70
N LEU A 254 -16.98 -2.01 -17.73
CA LEU A 254 -17.08 -1.33 -16.45
C LEU A 254 -15.78 -1.44 -15.65
N ALA A 255 -15.13 -2.61 -15.61
CA ALA A 255 -13.83 -2.77 -14.95
C ALA A 255 -12.77 -1.80 -15.52
N VAL A 256 -12.71 -1.63 -16.85
CA VAL A 256 -11.83 -0.63 -17.49
C VAL A 256 -12.26 0.80 -17.16
N GLY A 257 -13.56 1.07 -17.24
CA GLY A 257 -14.12 2.40 -16.98
C GLY A 257 -13.92 2.86 -15.53
N GLU A 258 -14.10 1.97 -14.56
CA GLU A 258 -13.91 2.24 -13.14
C GLU A 258 -12.43 2.47 -12.80
N ALA A 259 -11.52 1.65 -13.34
CA ALA A 259 -10.09 1.90 -13.16
C ALA A 259 -9.70 3.31 -13.68
N LEU A 260 -10.37 3.78 -14.74
CA LEU A 260 -10.19 5.13 -15.28
C LEU A 260 -10.83 6.21 -14.39
N THR A 261 -12.04 6.00 -13.85
CA THR A 261 -12.68 6.97 -12.94
C THR A 261 -11.94 7.06 -11.61
N ASN A 262 -11.42 5.95 -11.08
CA ASN A 262 -10.63 5.95 -9.86
C ASN A 262 -9.33 6.77 -9.99
N ILE A 263 -8.66 6.69 -11.15
CA ILE A 263 -7.37 7.37 -11.38
C ILE A 263 -7.50 8.81 -11.92
N ALA A 264 -8.71 9.22 -12.34
CA ALA A 264 -8.92 10.44 -13.14
C ALA A 264 -8.48 11.73 -12.44
N ALA A 265 -8.56 11.80 -11.11
CA ALA A 265 -8.26 13.00 -10.33
C ALA A 265 -6.79 13.13 -9.89
N THR A 266 -5.89 12.42 -10.57
CA THR A 266 -4.44 12.54 -10.46
C THR A 266 -3.87 13.16 -11.74
N GLN A 267 -2.88 14.06 -11.63
CA GLN A 267 -2.37 14.78 -12.79
C GLN A 267 -1.46 13.90 -13.66
N ILE A 268 -2.01 13.34 -14.73
CA ILE A 268 -1.34 12.41 -15.65
C ILE A 268 -1.14 13.05 -17.04
N GLY A 269 -2.16 13.75 -17.54
CA GLY A 269 -2.19 14.32 -18.89
C GLY A 269 -2.78 13.36 -19.92
N ASP A 270 -1.96 12.88 -20.86
CA ASP A 270 -2.43 12.02 -21.96
C ASP A 270 -2.90 10.65 -21.43
N ILE A 271 -4.15 10.26 -21.77
CA ILE A 271 -4.75 8.97 -21.40
C ILE A 271 -3.88 7.78 -21.81
N LYS A 272 -3.09 7.92 -22.88
CA LYS A 272 -2.18 6.86 -23.36
C LYS A 272 -1.02 6.58 -22.41
N ARG A 273 -0.80 7.42 -21.39
CA ARG A 273 0.14 7.13 -20.29
C ARG A 273 -0.38 6.06 -19.34
N ILE A 274 -1.69 5.82 -19.32
CA ILE A 274 -2.30 4.76 -18.53
C ILE A 274 -2.05 3.42 -19.22
N LYS A 275 -1.58 2.44 -18.44
CA LYS A 275 -1.32 1.05 -18.83
C LYS A 275 -2.09 0.13 -17.91
N LEU A 276 -2.69 -0.92 -18.48
CA LEU A 276 -3.58 -1.82 -17.75
C LEU A 276 -2.93 -3.19 -17.57
N SER A 277 -3.12 -3.78 -16.40
CA SER A 277 -3.06 -5.23 -16.23
C SER A 277 -4.47 -5.79 -16.33
N ALA A 278 -4.67 -6.85 -17.11
CA ALA A 278 -5.95 -7.56 -17.19
C ALA A 278 -5.81 -8.97 -16.61
N ASN A 279 -6.49 -9.22 -15.48
CA ASN A 279 -6.48 -10.52 -14.81
C ASN A 279 -7.85 -11.19 -14.95
N TRP A 280 -7.86 -12.34 -15.62
CA TRP A 280 -9.07 -13.04 -16.03
C TRP A 280 -9.34 -14.26 -15.15
N MET A 281 -10.41 -14.22 -14.36
CA MET A 281 -10.85 -15.34 -13.54
C MET A 281 -12.16 -15.89 -14.11
N ALA A 282 -12.20 -17.18 -14.46
CA ALA A 282 -13.39 -17.81 -15.06
C ALA A 282 -13.49 -19.29 -14.67
N ALA A 283 -14.70 -19.84 -14.73
CA ALA A 283 -14.93 -21.28 -14.59
C ALA A 283 -15.02 -21.96 -15.96
N ALA A 284 -13.89 -22.09 -16.66
CA ALA A 284 -13.86 -22.60 -18.02
C ALA A 284 -14.60 -23.95 -18.16
N GLY A 285 -15.37 -24.08 -19.24
CA GLY A 285 -16.26 -25.19 -19.52
C GLY A 285 -17.58 -25.19 -18.74
N HIS A 286 -17.82 -24.26 -17.82
CA HIS A 286 -19.17 -24.04 -17.28
C HIS A 286 -20.06 -23.43 -18.39
N PRO A 287 -21.34 -23.83 -18.51
CA PRO A 287 -22.20 -23.35 -19.59
C PRO A 287 -22.24 -21.82 -19.67
N GLY A 288 -21.94 -21.27 -20.86
CA GLY A 288 -21.93 -19.83 -21.14
C GLY A 288 -20.60 -19.13 -20.88
N GLU A 289 -19.80 -19.57 -19.90
CA GLU A 289 -18.59 -18.86 -19.44
C GLU A 289 -17.51 -18.74 -20.53
N ASP A 290 -17.29 -19.79 -21.34
CA ASP A 290 -16.25 -19.74 -22.38
C ASP A 290 -16.57 -18.72 -23.49
N ALA A 291 -17.84 -18.68 -23.92
CA ALA A 291 -18.30 -17.72 -24.91
C ALA A 291 -18.33 -16.29 -24.33
N GLY A 292 -18.74 -16.17 -23.06
CA GLY A 292 -18.73 -14.92 -22.31
C GLY A 292 -17.32 -14.35 -22.10
N LEU A 293 -16.35 -15.20 -21.75
CA LEU A 293 -14.94 -14.83 -21.65
C LEU A 293 -14.41 -14.28 -22.98
N TYR A 294 -14.70 -14.97 -24.09
CA TYR A 294 -14.29 -14.49 -25.41
C TYR A 294 -14.94 -13.14 -25.77
N GLU A 295 -16.23 -12.98 -25.48
CA GLU A 295 -16.97 -11.72 -25.68
C GLU A 295 -16.37 -10.57 -24.85
N ALA A 296 -16.06 -10.82 -23.58
CA ALA A 296 -15.46 -9.86 -22.67
C ALA A 296 -14.04 -9.44 -23.09
N VAL A 297 -13.19 -10.41 -23.44
CA VAL A 297 -11.83 -10.15 -23.95
C VAL A 297 -11.89 -9.31 -25.21
N LYS A 298 -12.80 -9.64 -26.14
CA LYS A 298 -13.00 -8.85 -27.36
C LYS A 298 -13.47 -7.43 -27.05
N ALA A 299 -14.45 -7.28 -26.16
CA ALA A 299 -15.04 -5.98 -25.79
C ALA A 299 -14.01 -4.98 -25.25
N VAL A 300 -12.95 -5.46 -24.59
CA VAL A 300 -11.87 -4.59 -24.10
C VAL A 300 -10.66 -4.56 -25.04
N GLY A 301 -10.22 -5.71 -25.55
CA GLY A 301 -8.98 -5.84 -26.33
C GLY A 301 -9.09 -5.36 -27.78
N GLU A 302 -10.26 -5.52 -28.42
CA GLU A 302 -10.49 -5.15 -29.81
C GLU A 302 -11.33 -3.88 -29.97
N GLU A 303 -12.06 -3.47 -28.92
CA GLU A 303 -13.06 -2.39 -28.99
C GLU A 303 -12.73 -1.23 -28.04
N LEU A 304 -13.01 -1.36 -26.73
CA LEU A 304 -12.95 -0.25 -25.78
C LEU A 304 -11.53 0.31 -25.58
N CYS A 305 -10.54 -0.53 -25.26
CA CYS A 305 -9.19 -0.06 -24.98
C CYS A 305 -8.52 0.57 -26.22
N PRO A 306 -8.60 -0.03 -27.43
CA PRO A 306 -8.14 0.63 -28.65
C PRO A 306 -8.82 1.98 -28.91
N ALA A 307 -10.14 2.08 -28.70
CA ALA A 307 -10.88 3.33 -28.90
C ALA A 307 -10.49 4.44 -27.91
N LEU A 308 -10.18 4.09 -26.65
CA LEU A 308 -9.68 5.02 -25.64
C LEU A 308 -8.18 5.34 -25.79
N GLY A 309 -7.40 4.46 -26.43
CA GLY A 309 -5.95 4.53 -26.49
C GLY A 309 -5.25 3.92 -25.27
N LEU A 310 -5.92 3.01 -24.57
CA LEU A 310 -5.37 2.28 -23.41
C LEU A 310 -4.67 1.00 -23.87
N THR A 311 -3.49 0.73 -23.33
CA THR A 311 -2.72 -0.49 -23.63
C THR A 311 -2.87 -1.48 -22.50
N ILE A 312 -3.05 -2.76 -22.81
CA ILE A 312 -2.96 -3.88 -21.88
C ILE A 312 -1.63 -4.62 -22.13
N PRO A 313 -0.48 -4.13 -21.61
CA PRO A 313 0.82 -4.76 -21.87
C PRO A 313 1.11 -6.01 -21.02
N VAL A 314 0.27 -6.30 -20.01
CA VAL A 314 0.46 -7.41 -19.07
C VAL A 314 -0.89 -7.98 -18.66
N GLY A 315 -0.92 -9.24 -18.26
CA GLY A 315 -2.12 -9.90 -17.75
C GLY A 315 -1.83 -11.32 -17.30
N LYS A 316 -2.83 -11.95 -16.67
CA LYS A 316 -2.81 -13.35 -16.23
C LYS A 316 -4.21 -13.93 -16.30
N ASP A 317 -4.32 -15.26 -16.30
CA ASP A 317 -5.60 -15.96 -16.30
C ASP A 317 -5.63 -17.10 -15.26
N SER A 318 -6.81 -17.33 -14.68
CA SER A 318 -7.14 -18.44 -13.79
C SER A 318 -8.50 -19.03 -14.18
N MET A 319 -8.47 -20.20 -14.79
CA MET A 319 -9.57 -20.73 -15.60
C MET A 319 -10.40 -21.84 -14.93
N SER A 320 -10.22 -22.07 -13.63
CA SER A 320 -10.89 -23.14 -12.87
C SER A 320 -11.70 -22.65 -11.66
N MET A 321 -12.29 -21.46 -11.75
CA MET A 321 -12.93 -20.77 -10.61
C MET A 321 -14.31 -21.34 -10.20
N LYS A 322 -14.36 -22.63 -9.87
CA LYS A 322 -15.54 -23.35 -9.35
C LYS A 322 -15.15 -24.38 -8.30
N THR A 323 -16.06 -24.64 -7.38
CA THR A 323 -15.89 -25.64 -6.31
C THR A 323 -17.08 -26.60 -6.31
N ARG A 324 -16.82 -27.91 -6.19
CA ARG A 324 -17.86 -28.95 -6.08
C ARG A 324 -17.69 -29.76 -4.81
N TRP A 325 -18.79 -30.11 -4.18
CA TRP A 325 -18.81 -30.96 -2.98
C TRP A 325 -20.14 -31.71 -2.85
N GLN A 326 -20.20 -32.67 -1.92
CA GLN A 326 -21.44 -33.35 -1.55
C GLN A 326 -22.01 -32.70 -0.29
N GLU A 327 -23.28 -32.27 -0.35
CA GLU A 327 -24.05 -31.75 0.78
C GLU A 327 -25.17 -32.75 1.11
N GLY A 328 -24.91 -33.61 2.09
CA GLY A 328 -25.79 -34.76 2.35
C GLY A 328 -25.76 -35.75 1.18
N ASN A 329 -26.88 -35.87 0.45
CA ASN A 329 -27.00 -36.74 -0.72
C ASN A 329 -27.04 -35.94 -2.05
N GLU A 330 -26.86 -34.62 -2.00
CA GLU A 330 -26.92 -33.74 -3.17
C GLU A 330 -25.52 -33.28 -3.57
N GLU A 331 -25.20 -33.39 -4.85
CA GLU A 331 -24.03 -32.72 -5.42
C GLU A 331 -24.31 -31.21 -5.48
N ARG A 332 -23.37 -30.42 -4.97
CA ARG A 332 -23.41 -28.96 -5.04
C ARG A 332 -22.21 -28.43 -5.80
N GLU A 333 -22.44 -27.31 -6.47
CA GLU A 333 -21.43 -26.54 -7.19
C GLU A 333 -21.60 -25.06 -6.83
N MET A 334 -20.48 -24.39 -6.55
CA MET A 334 -20.41 -22.94 -6.45
C MET A 334 -19.49 -22.45 -7.56
N THR A 335 -20.03 -21.63 -8.46
CA THR A 335 -19.34 -21.14 -9.66
C THR A 335 -19.16 -19.63 -9.53
N SER A 336 -17.93 -19.15 -9.70
CA SER A 336 -17.67 -17.71 -9.75
C SER A 336 -18.22 -17.11 -11.06
N PRO A 337 -18.69 -15.86 -11.08
CA PRO A 337 -18.88 -15.13 -12.32
C PRO A 337 -17.54 -15.01 -13.07
N LEU A 338 -17.58 -14.77 -14.38
CA LEU A 338 -16.43 -14.17 -15.06
C LEU A 338 -16.03 -12.89 -14.33
N SER A 339 -14.80 -12.88 -13.82
CA SER A 339 -14.28 -11.83 -12.98
C SER A 339 -13.04 -11.24 -13.64
N LEU A 340 -13.22 -10.10 -14.32
CA LEU A 340 -12.10 -9.30 -14.80
C LEU A 340 -11.72 -8.29 -13.73
N VAL A 341 -10.44 -8.29 -13.34
CA VAL A 341 -9.85 -7.23 -12.54
C VAL A 341 -8.88 -6.45 -13.41
N ILE A 342 -9.14 -5.15 -13.54
CA ILE A 342 -8.25 -4.19 -14.20
C ILE A 342 -7.44 -3.45 -13.15
N SER A 343 -6.12 -3.44 -13.31
CA SER A 343 -5.24 -2.53 -12.57
C SER A 343 -4.66 -1.51 -13.53
N ALA A 344 -4.90 -0.23 -13.30
CA ALA A 344 -4.38 0.87 -14.10
C ALA A 344 -3.12 1.47 -13.45
N PHE A 345 -2.08 1.68 -14.25
CA PHE A 345 -0.80 2.25 -13.87
C PHE A 345 -0.48 3.47 -14.75
N ALA A 346 -0.01 4.57 -14.18
CA ALA A 346 0.34 5.76 -14.96
C ALA A 346 1.52 6.53 -14.36
N ARG A 347 2.35 7.11 -15.23
CA ARG A 347 3.25 8.21 -14.82
C ARG A 347 2.42 9.43 -14.43
N VAL A 348 2.74 10.01 -13.28
CA VAL A 348 2.17 11.24 -12.73
C VAL A 348 3.09 12.41 -13.04
N GLU A 349 2.50 13.51 -13.49
CA GLU A 349 3.19 14.77 -13.81
C GLU A 349 3.47 15.60 -12.55
N ASP A 350 2.53 15.63 -11.60
CA ASP A 350 2.73 16.29 -10.30
C ASP A 350 1.85 15.64 -9.24
N VAL A 351 2.48 14.94 -8.28
CA VAL A 351 1.76 14.24 -7.21
C VAL A 351 1.03 15.18 -6.25
N ARG A 352 1.48 16.44 -6.13
CA ARG A 352 0.89 17.44 -5.21
C ARG A 352 -0.50 17.86 -5.65
N HIS A 353 -0.86 17.54 -6.89
CA HIS A 353 -2.10 17.97 -7.50
C HIS A 353 -3.22 16.93 -7.44
N THR A 354 -2.96 15.74 -6.90
CA THR A 354 -3.97 14.71 -6.66
C THR A 354 -5.08 15.22 -5.75
N ILE A 355 -6.32 14.92 -6.14
CA ILE A 355 -7.54 15.32 -5.43
C ILE A 355 -8.15 14.08 -4.75
N THR A 356 -8.69 14.26 -3.55
CA THR A 356 -9.29 13.18 -2.75
C THR A 356 -10.79 13.41 -2.54
N PRO A 357 -11.52 12.46 -1.93
CA PRO A 357 -12.92 12.67 -1.54
C PRO A 357 -13.12 13.68 -0.40
N GLN A 358 -12.07 14.24 0.20
CA GLN A 358 -12.20 15.15 1.34
C GLN A 358 -12.88 16.46 0.93
N LEU A 359 -14.15 16.63 1.31
CA LEU A 359 -14.89 17.85 1.05
C LEU A 359 -14.34 19.05 1.83
N SER A 360 -14.33 20.21 1.17
CA SER A 360 -14.21 21.53 1.81
C SER A 360 -15.59 22.07 2.18
N THR A 361 -15.69 22.84 3.26
CA THR A 361 -16.92 23.56 3.64
C THR A 361 -16.87 25.06 3.32
N GLU A 362 -15.87 25.50 2.55
CA GLU A 362 -15.92 26.81 1.88
C GLU A 362 -17.09 26.89 0.90
N ASP A 363 -17.47 28.09 0.44
CA ASP A 363 -18.55 28.24 -0.56
C ASP A 363 -18.28 27.37 -1.79
N ASN A 364 -19.09 26.32 -1.98
CA ASN A 364 -18.80 25.23 -2.90
C ASN A 364 -20.02 24.82 -3.73
N ALA A 365 -19.78 24.01 -4.75
CA ALA A 365 -20.79 23.33 -5.56
C ALA A 365 -20.38 21.89 -5.81
N LEU A 366 -21.31 20.97 -5.60
CA LEU A 366 -21.21 19.56 -5.94
C LEU A 366 -21.85 19.34 -7.31
N LEU A 367 -21.08 18.78 -8.24
CA LEU A 367 -21.50 18.45 -9.59
C LEU A 367 -21.34 16.95 -9.80
N LEU A 368 -22.45 16.26 -10.07
CA LEU A 368 -22.42 14.89 -10.59
C LEU A 368 -22.11 14.93 -12.08
N ILE A 369 -21.19 14.07 -12.52
CA ILE A 369 -20.98 13.71 -13.92
C ILE A 369 -21.52 12.30 -14.12
N ASP A 370 -22.76 12.20 -14.61
CA ASP A 370 -23.48 10.95 -14.84
C ASP A 370 -23.17 10.36 -16.23
N LEU A 371 -22.13 9.54 -16.32
CA LEU A 371 -21.81 8.82 -17.57
C LEU A 371 -22.81 7.69 -17.87
N GLY A 372 -23.72 7.41 -16.93
CA GLY A 372 -24.89 6.57 -17.13
C GLY A 372 -25.95 7.18 -18.02
N LYS A 373 -25.89 8.50 -18.30
CA LYS A 373 -26.84 9.21 -19.18
C LYS A 373 -28.30 9.00 -18.76
N GLY A 374 -28.57 8.95 -17.46
CA GLY A 374 -29.89 8.72 -16.89
C GLY A 374 -30.46 7.30 -17.07
N ASN A 375 -29.66 6.31 -17.52
CA ASN A 375 -30.11 4.92 -17.60
C ASN A 375 -30.47 4.35 -16.22
N ASN A 376 -29.73 4.76 -15.19
CA ASN A 376 -29.96 4.41 -13.79
C ASN A 376 -30.18 2.90 -13.58
N ALA A 377 -29.33 2.07 -14.19
CA ALA A 377 -29.47 0.63 -14.14
C ALA A 377 -29.28 0.05 -12.71
N LEU A 378 -30.13 -0.90 -12.33
CA LEU A 378 -30.14 -1.54 -11.01
C LEU A 378 -29.86 -3.05 -11.04
N GLY A 379 -29.53 -3.62 -12.20
CA GLY A 379 -29.09 -5.00 -12.30
C GLY A 379 -27.66 -5.16 -11.79
N ALA A 380 -27.42 -6.23 -11.04
CA ALA A 380 -26.13 -6.62 -10.47
C ALA A 380 -25.44 -5.55 -9.61
N THR A 381 -26.22 -4.69 -8.96
CA THR A 381 -25.71 -3.67 -8.03
C THR A 381 -25.66 -4.19 -6.59
N ALA A 382 -24.92 -3.48 -5.73
CA ALA A 382 -24.95 -3.66 -4.28
C ALA A 382 -26.38 -3.62 -3.72
N LEU A 383 -27.23 -2.74 -4.26
CA LEU A 383 -28.65 -2.69 -3.90
C LEU A 383 -29.36 -4.01 -4.21
N ALA A 384 -29.22 -4.55 -5.42
CA ALA A 384 -29.87 -5.82 -5.78
C ALA A 384 -29.36 -6.96 -4.87
N GLN A 385 -28.04 -7.01 -4.64
CA GLN A 385 -27.39 -8.04 -3.84
C GLN A 385 -27.89 -8.09 -2.39
N VAL A 386 -28.00 -6.94 -1.70
CA VAL A 386 -28.46 -6.91 -0.29
C VAL A 386 -29.95 -7.25 -0.10
N TYR A 387 -30.69 -7.31 -1.20
CA TYR A 387 -32.05 -7.84 -1.25
C TYR A 387 -32.11 -9.23 -1.90
N ARG A 388 -30.97 -9.91 -2.07
CA ARG A 388 -30.82 -11.27 -2.63
C ARG A 388 -31.41 -11.40 -4.03
N GLN A 389 -31.27 -10.35 -4.84
CA GLN A 389 -31.74 -10.28 -6.22
C GLN A 389 -30.56 -10.01 -7.16
N LEU A 390 -30.73 -10.38 -8.44
CA LEU A 390 -29.79 -10.02 -9.50
C LEU A 390 -30.27 -8.81 -10.31
N GLY A 391 -31.58 -8.63 -10.49
CA GLY A 391 -32.13 -7.54 -11.29
C GLY A 391 -32.13 -7.83 -12.80
N ASP A 392 -32.41 -6.79 -13.59
CA ASP A 392 -32.70 -6.94 -15.03
C ASP A 392 -31.51 -6.56 -15.91
N LYS A 393 -31.15 -5.28 -15.92
CA LYS A 393 -30.07 -4.74 -16.75
C LYS A 393 -29.01 -4.07 -15.88
N PRO A 394 -27.73 -4.38 -16.10
CA PRO A 394 -26.63 -3.73 -15.40
C PRO A 394 -26.25 -2.39 -16.02
N ALA A 395 -25.37 -1.68 -15.32
CA ALA A 395 -24.60 -0.56 -15.87
C ALA A 395 -23.72 -1.02 -17.05
N ASP A 396 -23.27 -0.08 -17.87
CA ASP A 396 -22.28 -0.31 -18.94
C ASP A 396 -21.61 1.01 -19.34
N VAL A 397 -20.52 0.95 -20.09
CA VAL A 397 -19.99 2.13 -20.81
C VAL A 397 -21.01 2.56 -21.86
N ARG A 398 -21.74 3.64 -21.57
CA ARG A 398 -22.83 4.14 -22.44
C ARG A 398 -22.34 4.87 -23.68
N ASP A 399 -21.17 5.52 -23.58
CA ASP A 399 -20.58 6.31 -24.65
C ASP A 399 -19.06 6.42 -24.45
N VAL A 400 -18.29 5.81 -25.36
CA VAL A 400 -16.82 5.78 -25.28
C VAL A 400 -16.21 7.17 -25.44
N ALA A 401 -16.81 8.02 -26.29
CA ALA A 401 -16.30 9.38 -26.50
C ALA A 401 -16.51 10.25 -25.27
N GLN A 402 -17.65 10.11 -24.57
CA GLN A 402 -17.89 10.80 -23.31
C GLN A 402 -17.04 10.25 -22.17
N LEU A 403 -16.76 8.94 -22.11
CA LEU A 403 -15.81 8.40 -21.12
C LEU A 403 -14.40 8.98 -21.31
N LYS A 404 -13.94 9.08 -22.56
CA LYS A 404 -12.67 9.76 -22.87
C LYS A 404 -12.73 11.25 -22.54
N GLY A 405 -13.82 11.93 -22.94
CA GLY A 405 -14.03 13.35 -22.68
C GLY A 405 -14.09 13.68 -21.19
N PHE A 406 -14.66 12.78 -20.38
CA PHE A 406 -14.63 12.84 -18.93
C PHE A 406 -13.21 12.83 -18.39
N TYR A 407 -12.40 11.84 -18.78
CA TYR A 407 -11.01 11.78 -18.35
C TYR A 407 -10.25 13.05 -18.75
N ASP A 408 -10.33 13.45 -20.03
CA ASP A 408 -9.64 14.63 -20.55
C ASP A 408 -10.08 15.92 -19.82
N ALA A 409 -11.37 16.06 -19.51
CA ALA A 409 -11.90 17.20 -18.76
C ALA A 409 -11.41 17.22 -17.30
N VAL A 410 -11.43 16.07 -16.61
CA VAL A 410 -10.93 15.98 -15.23
C VAL A 410 -9.43 16.28 -15.19
N GLN A 411 -8.64 15.78 -16.15
CA GLN A 411 -7.23 16.12 -16.27
C GLN A 411 -7.00 17.63 -16.44
N ALA A 412 -7.81 18.29 -17.27
CA ALA A 412 -7.75 19.74 -17.43
C ALA A 412 -8.08 20.48 -16.12
N LEU A 413 -9.11 20.04 -15.39
CA LEU A 413 -9.53 20.65 -14.12
C LEU A 413 -8.50 20.45 -13.00
N VAL A 414 -7.88 19.26 -12.93
CA VAL A 414 -6.80 18.95 -11.98
C VAL A 414 -5.59 19.86 -12.25
N ALA A 415 -5.14 19.94 -13.51
CA ALA A 415 -4.00 20.78 -13.89
C ALA A 415 -4.26 22.28 -13.66
N GLN A 416 -5.52 22.73 -13.81
CA GLN A 416 -5.94 24.11 -13.54
C GLN A 416 -6.25 24.39 -12.06
N ARG A 417 -6.12 23.40 -11.17
CA ARG A 417 -6.42 23.51 -9.72
C ARG A 417 -7.86 23.98 -9.45
N LYS A 418 -8.82 23.47 -10.23
CA LYS A 418 -10.24 23.86 -10.16
C LYS A 418 -11.09 22.94 -9.28
N LEU A 419 -10.57 21.78 -8.89
CA LEU A 419 -11.24 20.83 -8.02
C LEU A 419 -10.83 21.04 -6.57
N LEU A 420 -11.80 21.01 -5.66
CA LEU A 420 -11.60 20.93 -4.21
C LEU A 420 -11.58 19.47 -3.76
N ALA A 421 -12.53 18.67 -4.27
CA ALA A 421 -12.65 17.25 -3.97
C ALA A 421 -13.15 16.48 -5.20
N TYR A 422 -12.91 15.18 -5.21
CA TYR A 422 -13.32 14.26 -6.26
C TYR A 422 -13.55 12.87 -5.66
N HIS A 423 -14.66 12.24 -6.03
CA HIS A 423 -14.90 10.83 -5.75
C HIS A 423 -15.76 10.24 -6.87
N ASP A 424 -15.36 9.08 -7.38
CA ASP A 424 -16.11 8.43 -8.44
C ASP A 424 -17.31 7.64 -7.90
N ARG A 425 -18.14 7.16 -8.83
CA ARG A 425 -19.30 6.33 -8.54
C ARG A 425 -19.02 4.89 -8.93
N SER A 426 -19.06 4.02 -7.93
CA SER A 426 -18.84 2.58 -8.05
C SER A 426 -19.91 1.82 -7.24
N ASP A 427 -19.53 0.91 -6.36
CA ASP A 427 -20.45 0.07 -5.58
C ASP A 427 -21.34 0.91 -4.65
N GLY A 428 -22.64 0.65 -4.67
CA GLY A 428 -23.64 1.39 -3.88
C GLY A 428 -24.03 2.75 -4.45
N GLY A 429 -23.42 3.18 -5.55
CA GLY A 429 -23.88 4.30 -6.37
C GLY A 429 -23.64 5.68 -5.78
N LEU A 430 -24.38 6.67 -6.28
CA LEU A 430 -24.26 8.08 -5.90
C LEU A 430 -24.43 8.29 -4.39
N LEU A 431 -25.28 7.50 -3.75
CA LEU A 431 -25.48 7.56 -2.31
C LEU A 431 -24.17 7.32 -1.56
N VAL A 432 -23.45 6.25 -1.90
CA VAL A 432 -22.19 5.89 -1.25
C VAL A 432 -21.13 6.93 -1.56
N THR A 433 -21.00 7.37 -2.82
CA THR A 433 -20.07 8.45 -3.19
C THR A 433 -20.27 9.69 -2.33
N LEU A 434 -21.50 10.19 -2.18
CA LEU A 434 -21.76 11.37 -1.36
C LEU A 434 -21.49 11.11 0.13
N ALA A 435 -21.82 9.92 0.63
CA ALA A 435 -21.61 9.54 2.01
C ALA A 435 -20.11 9.49 2.34
N GLU A 436 -19.31 8.82 1.53
CA GLU A 436 -17.86 8.69 1.71
C GLU A 436 -17.13 10.03 1.60
N MET A 437 -17.55 10.89 0.66
CA MET A 437 -17.06 12.28 0.60
C MET A 437 -17.36 13.05 1.89
N ALA A 438 -18.57 12.89 2.45
CA ALA A 438 -18.98 13.52 3.71
C ALA A 438 -18.24 12.94 4.92
N PHE A 439 -17.87 11.65 4.89
CA PHE A 439 -17.04 11.02 5.92
C PHE A 439 -15.62 11.59 5.88
N ALA A 440 -15.00 11.66 4.71
CA ALA A 440 -13.64 12.17 4.54
C ALA A 440 -13.53 13.67 4.88
N GLY A 441 -14.53 14.47 4.51
CA GLY A 441 -14.62 15.89 4.85
C GLY A 441 -15.19 16.19 6.24
N HIS A 442 -15.64 15.16 6.97
CA HIS A 442 -16.33 15.25 8.27
C HIS A 442 -17.38 16.36 8.34
N CYS A 443 -18.23 16.42 7.31
CA CYS A 443 -19.21 17.49 7.12
C CYS A 443 -20.56 16.91 6.69
N GLY A 444 -21.52 17.80 6.45
CA GLY A 444 -22.85 17.48 5.96
C GLY A 444 -22.98 17.67 4.45
N ILE A 445 -24.07 17.14 3.92
CA ILE A 445 -24.47 17.27 2.52
C ILE A 445 -25.87 17.87 2.49
N ASP A 446 -26.06 18.88 1.65
CA ASP A 446 -27.37 19.35 1.22
C ASP A 446 -27.47 19.19 -0.28
N ALA A 447 -28.20 18.16 -0.71
CA ALA A 447 -28.32 17.77 -2.11
C ALA A 447 -29.77 17.73 -2.61
N ASP A 448 -29.97 18.02 -3.89
CA ASP A 448 -31.21 17.83 -4.64
C ASP A 448 -30.96 16.96 -5.87
N ILE A 449 -31.75 15.89 -6.01
CA ILE A 449 -31.64 14.91 -7.09
C ILE A 449 -32.81 14.99 -8.07
N ALA A 450 -33.59 16.08 -8.08
CA ALA A 450 -34.78 16.23 -8.93
C ALA A 450 -34.47 15.96 -10.40
N THR A 451 -33.30 16.41 -10.87
CA THR A 451 -32.85 16.31 -12.27
C THR A 451 -32.41 14.92 -12.69
N LEU A 452 -32.30 13.96 -11.76
CA LEU A 452 -31.76 12.61 -12.02
C LEU A 452 -32.84 11.57 -12.37
N GLY A 453 -34.06 12.04 -12.68
CA GLY A 453 -35.22 11.21 -12.99
C GLY A 453 -36.14 10.94 -11.79
N ASP A 454 -37.38 10.54 -12.06
CA ASP A 454 -38.41 10.37 -11.02
C ASP A 454 -38.16 9.17 -10.10
N ASP A 455 -37.43 8.16 -10.58
CA ASP A 455 -37.06 6.98 -9.83
C ASP A 455 -35.87 7.27 -8.89
N ARG A 456 -36.19 7.75 -7.69
CA ARG A 456 -35.19 8.16 -6.69
C ARG A 456 -34.32 7.01 -6.18
N LEU A 457 -34.86 5.79 -6.15
CA LEU A 457 -34.09 4.61 -5.77
C LEU A 457 -33.03 4.33 -6.82
N ALA A 458 -33.43 4.32 -8.10
CA ALA A 458 -32.51 4.09 -9.20
C ALA A 458 -31.46 5.21 -9.33
N ALA A 459 -31.85 6.48 -9.17
CA ALA A 459 -30.92 7.61 -9.22
C ALA A 459 -29.82 7.54 -8.14
N LEU A 460 -30.13 7.00 -6.96
CA LEU A 460 -29.18 6.92 -5.84
C LEU A 460 -28.28 5.69 -5.88
N PHE A 461 -28.80 4.54 -6.33
CA PHE A 461 -28.14 3.25 -6.18
C PHE A 461 -27.73 2.58 -7.51
N ASN A 462 -27.87 3.28 -8.64
CA ASN A 462 -27.25 2.81 -9.87
C ASN A 462 -25.73 2.93 -9.76
N GLU A 463 -25.06 1.97 -10.38
CA GLU A 463 -23.59 1.86 -10.39
C GLU A 463 -23.05 2.14 -11.80
N GLU A 464 -23.68 3.08 -12.48
CA GLU A 464 -23.15 3.60 -13.74
C GLU A 464 -21.86 4.37 -13.47
N LEU A 465 -20.96 4.41 -14.46
CA LEU A 465 -19.74 5.21 -14.35
C LEU A 465 -20.05 6.69 -14.12
N GLY A 466 -19.11 7.41 -13.53
CA GLY A 466 -19.26 8.83 -13.25
C GLY A 466 -18.50 9.24 -11.99
N ALA A 467 -18.66 10.50 -11.60
CA ALA A 467 -18.06 11.02 -10.38
C ALA A 467 -18.84 12.22 -9.84
N VAL A 468 -18.67 12.49 -8.55
CA VAL A 468 -19.01 13.79 -7.95
C VAL A 468 -17.72 14.60 -7.82
N ILE A 469 -17.74 15.79 -8.41
CA ILE A 469 -16.68 16.78 -8.23
C ILE A 469 -17.18 17.90 -7.32
N GLN A 470 -16.32 18.33 -6.41
CA GLN A 470 -16.53 19.54 -5.63
C GLN A 470 -15.66 20.65 -6.19
N VAL A 471 -16.26 21.82 -6.41
CA VAL A 471 -15.58 23.02 -6.90
C VAL A 471 -15.99 24.23 -6.07
N ARG A 472 -15.20 25.30 -6.12
CA ARG A 472 -15.60 26.58 -5.52
C ARG A 472 -16.88 27.07 -6.19
N ALA A 473 -17.80 27.64 -5.42
CA ALA A 473 -19.05 28.17 -5.95
C ALA A 473 -18.82 29.19 -7.09
N ALA A 474 -17.79 30.02 -6.95
CA ALA A 474 -17.38 31.01 -7.96
C ALA A 474 -16.86 30.37 -9.27
N ASP A 475 -16.32 29.16 -9.22
CA ASP A 475 -15.75 28.45 -10.37
C ASP A 475 -16.78 27.60 -11.12
N ARG A 476 -17.96 27.35 -10.54
CA ARG A 476 -18.99 26.43 -11.07
C ARG A 476 -19.24 26.61 -12.57
N LYS A 477 -19.56 27.84 -13.02
CA LYS A 477 -19.88 28.10 -14.44
C LYS A 477 -18.71 27.82 -15.37
N ALA A 478 -17.48 28.11 -14.93
CA ALA A 478 -16.29 27.86 -15.73
C ALA A 478 -16.04 26.36 -15.86
N VAL A 479 -16.24 25.61 -14.77
CA VAL A 479 -16.11 24.15 -14.72
C VAL A 479 -17.17 23.48 -15.60
N GLU A 480 -18.44 23.88 -15.49
CA GLU A 480 -19.53 23.41 -16.36
C GLU A 480 -19.20 23.67 -17.85
N ALA A 481 -18.59 24.81 -18.19
CA ALA A 481 -18.13 25.10 -19.55
C ALA A 481 -17.01 24.18 -20.02
N VAL A 482 -16.03 23.85 -19.17
CA VAL A 482 -14.96 22.88 -19.50
C VAL A 482 -15.54 21.50 -19.76
N LEU A 483 -16.47 21.05 -18.92
CA LEU A 483 -17.17 19.77 -19.11
C LEU A 483 -18.00 19.77 -20.40
N ALA A 484 -18.71 20.85 -20.69
CA ALA A 484 -19.48 21.01 -21.93
C ALA A 484 -18.60 20.97 -23.19
N GLN A 485 -17.40 21.56 -23.16
CA GLN A 485 -16.43 21.50 -24.25
C GLN A 485 -15.98 20.07 -24.59
N HIS A 486 -16.05 19.15 -23.61
CA HIS A 486 -15.77 17.73 -23.78
C HIS A 486 -17.03 16.88 -24.03
N GLY A 487 -18.16 17.52 -24.37
CA GLY A 487 -19.40 16.82 -24.73
C GLY A 487 -20.19 16.25 -23.56
N LEU A 488 -19.97 16.76 -22.33
CA LEU A 488 -20.57 16.22 -21.10
C LEU A 488 -21.75 17.06 -20.58
N ALA A 489 -22.16 18.13 -21.26
CA ALA A 489 -23.15 19.08 -20.73
C ALA A 489 -24.42 18.41 -20.19
N ASP A 490 -24.98 17.45 -20.93
CA ASP A 490 -26.21 16.72 -20.55
C ASP A 490 -25.98 15.64 -19.48
N CYS A 491 -24.73 15.30 -19.21
CA CYS A 491 -24.33 14.37 -18.15
C CYS A 491 -24.01 15.10 -16.84
N VAL A 492 -23.93 16.43 -16.85
CA VAL A 492 -23.52 17.22 -15.69
C VAL A 492 -24.75 17.75 -14.95
N HIS A 493 -24.83 17.44 -13.66
CA HIS A 493 -25.90 17.86 -12.79
C HIS A 493 -25.33 18.55 -11.56
N TYR A 494 -25.79 19.76 -11.29
CA TYR A 494 -25.58 20.35 -9.98
C TYR A 494 -26.48 19.66 -8.97
N VAL A 495 -25.84 18.98 -8.03
CA VAL A 495 -26.54 18.18 -7.02
C VAL A 495 -26.59 18.87 -5.68
N GLY A 496 -25.80 19.92 -5.41
CA GLY A 496 -25.89 20.65 -4.14
C GLY A 496 -24.56 21.17 -3.62
N GLN A 497 -24.38 21.11 -2.30
CA GLN A 497 -23.21 21.64 -1.61
C GLN A 497 -22.85 20.81 -0.37
N ALA A 498 -21.57 20.83 -0.02
CA ALA A 498 -21.10 20.42 1.31
C ALA A 498 -21.34 21.55 2.32
N VAL A 499 -21.80 21.20 3.52
CA VAL A 499 -22.13 22.16 4.58
C VAL A 499 -21.51 21.73 5.90
N SER A 500 -21.15 22.67 6.76
CA SER A 500 -20.67 22.33 8.11
C SER A 500 -21.76 21.63 8.93
N GLY A 501 -21.35 20.69 9.79
CA GLY A 501 -22.23 19.94 10.68
C GLY A 501 -22.42 18.48 10.26
N ASP A 502 -23.45 17.84 10.81
CA ASP A 502 -23.63 16.38 10.78
C ASP A 502 -24.87 15.93 9.97
N ARG A 503 -25.45 16.80 9.14
CA ARG A 503 -26.67 16.45 8.38
C ARG A 503 -26.32 15.96 6.99
N PHE A 504 -26.78 14.75 6.65
CA PHE A 504 -26.78 14.22 5.29
C PHE A 504 -28.22 14.29 4.75
N VAL A 505 -28.48 15.23 3.84
CA VAL A 505 -29.83 15.53 3.36
C VAL A 505 -29.87 15.43 1.84
N ILE A 506 -30.82 14.62 1.35
CA ILE A 506 -31.13 14.47 -0.07
C ILE A 506 -32.60 14.83 -0.27
N THR A 507 -32.85 15.77 -1.17
CA THR A 507 -34.16 16.26 -1.55
C THR A 507 -34.46 16.04 -3.03
N ALA A 508 -35.71 16.19 -3.43
CA ALA A 508 -36.11 16.33 -4.81
C ALA A 508 -37.25 17.34 -4.89
N ASN A 509 -37.02 18.48 -5.54
CA ASN A 509 -37.97 19.60 -5.60
C ASN A 509 -38.41 20.07 -4.20
N GLY A 510 -37.47 20.07 -3.24
CA GLY A 510 -37.73 20.43 -1.84
C GLY A 510 -38.44 19.35 -1.00
N GLN A 511 -38.83 18.21 -1.57
CA GLN A 511 -39.32 17.07 -0.79
C GLN A 511 -38.13 16.25 -0.29
N THR A 512 -38.07 15.97 1.01
CA THR A 512 -37.04 15.09 1.57
C THR A 512 -37.17 13.66 1.05
N VAL A 513 -36.14 13.19 0.35
CA VAL A 513 -36.00 11.81 -0.13
C VAL A 513 -35.33 10.95 0.94
N PHE A 514 -34.26 11.47 1.53
CA PHE A 514 -33.52 10.83 2.61
C PHE A 514 -32.87 11.88 3.50
N SER A 515 -32.86 11.67 4.81
CA SER A 515 -32.19 12.56 5.75
C SER A 515 -31.76 11.81 7.00
N GLU A 516 -30.47 11.87 7.32
CA GLU A 516 -29.90 11.18 8.48
C GLU A 516 -28.71 11.97 9.06
N SER A 517 -28.26 11.60 10.25
CA SER A 517 -26.94 11.97 10.77
C SER A 517 -25.84 11.33 9.92
N ARG A 518 -24.88 12.14 9.46
CA ARG A 518 -23.69 11.65 8.76
C ARG A 518 -22.87 10.73 9.66
N THR A 519 -22.75 11.04 10.94
CA THR A 519 -22.12 10.19 11.97
C THR A 519 -22.80 8.83 12.06
N THR A 520 -24.14 8.77 12.07
CA THR A 520 -24.86 7.49 12.05
C THR A 520 -24.53 6.65 10.82
N LEU A 521 -24.51 7.26 9.63
CA LEU A 521 -24.12 6.57 8.40
C LEU A 521 -22.66 6.08 8.46
N ARG A 522 -21.75 6.94 8.94
CA ARG A 522 -20.31 6.63 9.09
C ARG A 522 -20.04 5.49 10.06
N VAL A 523 -20.87 5.36 11.11
CA VAL A 523 -20.80 4.26 12.07
C VAL A 523 -21.35 2.97 11.46
N TRP A 524 -22.51 3.01 10.79
CA TRP A 524 -23.04 1.83 10.06
C TRP A 524 -22.04 1.30 9.03
N TRP A 525 -21.44 2.19 8.25
CA TRP A 525 -20.41 1.85 7.28
C TRP A 525 -19.15 1.25 7.93
N ALA A 526 -18.85 1.59 9.18
CA ALA A 526 -17.72 1.06 9.94
C ALA A 526 -17.98 -0.33 10.57
N GLU A 527 -19.23 -0.79 10.64
CA GLU A 527 -19.57 -1.98 11.41
C GLU A 527 -18.87 -3.23 10.87
N THR A 528 -18.70 -3.37 9.56
CA THR A 528 -17.96 -4.50 8.97
C THR A 528 -16.51 -4.51 9.42
N THR A 529 -15.77 -3.40 9.28
CA THR A 529 -14.37 -3.37 9.74
C THR A 529 -14.26 -3.52 11.24
N TRP A 530 -15.22 -3.01 12.01
CA TRP A 530 -15.25 -3.18 13.45
C TRP A 530 -15.38 -4.65 13.83
N GLN A 531 -16.36 -5.37 13.26
CA GLN A 531 -16.56 -6.79 13.54
C GLN A 531 -15.36 -7.63 13.09
N MET A 532 -14.79 -7.35 11.92
CA MET A 532 -13.59 -8.04 11.42
C MET A 532 -12.37 -7.83 12.31
N GLN A 533 -12.14 -6.61 12.81
CA GLN A 533 -11.06 -6.36 13.76
C GLN A 533 -11.36 -7.04 15.10
N ARG A 534 -12.59 -6.93 15.60
CA ARG A 534 -12.97 -7.48 16.91
C ARG A 534 -12.85 -9.00 16.99
N LEU A 535 -13.05 -9.72 15.90
CA LEU A 535 -12.87 -11.18 15.84
C LEU A 535 -11.41 -11.62 15.61
N ARG A 536 -10.58 -10.72 15.06
CA ARG A 536 -9.21 -11.02 14.59
C ARG A 536 -8.12 -10.50 15.53
N ASP A 537 -8.39 -9.38 16.20
CA ASP A 537 -7.46 -8.57 16.98
C ASP A 537 -7.92 -8.50 18.45
N ASN A 538 -7.28 -7.67 19.27
CA ASN A 538 -7.80 -7.37 20.59
C ASN A 538 -9.16 -6.64 20.49
N PRO A 539 -10.26 -7.22 21.02
CA PRO A 539 -11.59 -6.62 20.89
C PRO A 539 -11.71 -5.26 21.59
N GLU A 540 -10.93 -4.99 22.64
CA GLU A 540 -10.94 -3.67 23.30
C GLU A 540 -10.40 -2.58 22.38
N CYS A 541 -9.35 -2.87 21.62
CA CYS A 541 -8.81 -1.95 20.61
C CYS A 541 -9.84 -1.72 19.49
N ALA A 542 -10.41 -2.81 18.95
CA ALA A 542 -11.44 -2.71 17.91
C ALA A 542 -12.67 -1.89 18.38
N ASP A 543 -13.12 -2.11 19.62
CA ASP A 543 -14.24 -1.39 20.23
C ASP A 543 -13.90 0.10 20.44
N GLN A 544 -12.68 0.43 20.87
CA GLN A 544 -12.22 1.82 21.00
C GLN A 544 -12.16 2.55 19.65
N GLU A 545 -11.56 1.94 18.62
CA GLU A 545 -11.50 2.53 17.28
C GLU A 545 -12.90 2.75 16.69
N HIS A 546 -13.81 1.80 16.90
CA HIS A 546 -15.20 1.94 16.44
C HIS A 546 -15.95 3.02 17.20
N GLN A 547 -15.84 3.06 18.53
CA GLN A 547 -16.54 4.05 19.36
C GLN A 547 -16.06 5.48 19.07
N ALA A 548 -14.76 5.68 18.81
CA ALA A 548 -14.22 7.00 18.50
C ALA A 548 -14.91 7.65 17.29
N LYS A 549 -15.29 6.83 16.29
CA LYS A 549 -15.97 7.25 15.05
C LYS A 549 -17.38 7.82 15.27
N SER A 550 -17.97 7.60 16.45
CA SER A 550 -19.27 8.16 16.83
C SER A 550 -19.17 9.56 17.46
N ASN A 551 -17.96 10.04 17.76
CA ASN A 551 -17.75 11.35 18.34
C ASN A 551 -17.54 12.42 17.27
N ASP A 552 -18.61 13.10 16.88
CA ASP A 552 -18.58 14.17 15.88
C ASP A 552 -17.70 15.37 16.27
N ALA A 553 -17.38 15.53 17.56
CA ALA A 553 -16.52 16.60 18.04
C ALA A 553 -15.02 16.34 17.82
N ASP A 554 -14.64 15.16 17.33
CA ASP A 554 -13.26 14.86 16.94
C ASP A 554 -12.78 15.87 15.87
N PRO A 555 -11.76 16.70 16.15
CA PRO A 555 -11.29 17.69 15.19
C PRO A 555 -10.41 17.09 14.09
N GLY A 556 -10.14 15.78 14.12
CA GLY A 556 -9.18 15.12 13.26
C GLY A 556 -7.74 15.50 13.60
N LEU A 557 -6.79 14.97 12.84
CA LEU A 557 -5.38 15.35 12.94
C LEU A 557 -5.22 16.86 12.79
N ASN A 558 -4.44 17.45 13.69
CA ASN A 558 -4.23 18.90 13.73
C ASN A 558 -2.84 19.23 14.30
N VAL A 559 -2.30 20.37 13.89
CA VAL A 559 -0.89 20.72 14.12
C VAL A 559 -0.75 21.92 15.07
N LYS A 560 0.25 21.88 15.96
CA LYS A 560 0.81 23.03 16.68
C LYS A 560 2.33 23.03 16.49
N LEU A 561 2.94 24.13 16.10
CA LEU A 561 4.39 24.19 15.85
C LEU A 561 5.03 25.21 16.78
N SER A 562 6.12 24.82 17.44
CA SER A 562 6.92 25.69 18.32
C SER A 562 8.14 26.32 17.62
N PHE A 563 8.31 26.05 16.32
CA PHE A 563 9.40 26.53 15.48
C PHE A 563 8.92 26.82 14.05
N ASP A 564 9.71 27.54 13.28
CA ASP A 564 9.49 27.71 11.84
C ASP A 564 10.01 26.48 11.08
N ILE A 565 9.09 25.74 10.45
CA ILE A 565 9.42 24.53 9.68
C ILE A 565 10.22 24.84 8.42
N ASN A 566 10.14 26.08 7.92
CA ASN A 566 10.84 26.52 6.72
C ASN A 566 12.26 27.03 7.03
N GLU A 567 12.60 27.23 8.31
CA GLU A 567 13.95 27.64 8.71
C GLU A 567 14.91 26.45 8.58
N ASP A 568 15.75 26.49 7.55
CA ASP A 568 16.87 25.56 7.44
C ASP A 568 18.03 25.94 8.36
N VAL A 569 17.94 25.51 9.61
CA VAL A 569 18.99 25.73 10.62
C VAL A 569 20.32 25.04 10.28
N ALA A 570 20.35 24.13 9.30
CA ALA A 570 21.55 23.46 8.82
C ALA A 570 22.21 24.18 7.64
N ALA A 571 21.50 25.07 6.94
CA ALA A 571 22.00 25.78 5.75
C ALA A 571 23.36 26.48 5.94
N PRO A 572 23.65 27.17 7.07
CA PRO A 572 24.97 27.79 7.27
C PRO A 572 26.12 26.77 7.25
N TYR A 573 25.87 25.55 7.71
CA TYR A 573 26.85 24.48 7.74
C TYR A 573 26.98 23.78 6.38
N ILE A 574 25.84 23.54 5.71
CA ILE A 574 25.79 22.99 4.34
C ILE A 574 26.57 23.90 3.38
N ALA A 575 26.39 25.22 3.49
CA ALA A 575 27.04 26.21 2.64
C ALA A 575 28.57 26.23 2.72
N THR A 576 29.16 25.66 3.79
CA THR A 576 30.62 25.51 3.90
C THR A 576 31.18 24.42 2.97
N GLY A 577 30.32 23.51 2.49
CA GLY A 577 30.72 22.32 1.75
C GLY A 577 31.26 21.18 2.64
N ALA A 578 31.45 21.40 3.94
CA ALA A 578 31.85 20.34 4.87
C ALA A 578 30.64 19.44 5.19
N ARG A 579 30.74 18.15 4.85
CA ARG A 579 29.67 17.17 5.02
C ARG A 579 30.14 16.08 6.00
N PRO A 580 29.65 16.06 7.25
CA PRO A 580 29.98 14.99 8.18
C PRO A 580 29.38 13.67 7.70
N LYS A 581 30.09 12.57 7.94
CA LYS A 581 29.58 11.22 7.65
C LYS A 581 28.54 10.81 8.69
N VAL A 582 27.48 10.15 8.23
CA VAL A 582 26.57 9.37 9.08
C VAL A 582 26.60 7.90 8.66
N ALA A 583 26.81 7.00 9.61
CA ALA A 583 26.69 5.56 9.37
C ALA A 583 25.19 5.22 9.33
N VAL A 584 24.66 4.98 8.13
CA VAL A 584 23.29 4.50 7.93
C VAL A 584 23.32 2.99 8.09
N LEU A 585 23.09 2.56 9.33
CA LEU A 585 23.29 1.20 9.75
C LEU A 585 22.10 0.33 9.37
N ARG A 586 22.39 -0.82 8.74
CA ARG A 586 21.39 -1.83 8.40
C ARG A 586 21.89 -3.26 8.60
N GLU A 587 20.96 -4.17 8.79
CA GLU A 587 21.14 -5.62 8.86
C GLU A 587 20.23 -6.29 7.82
N GLN A 588 20.41 -7.58 7.55
CA GLN A 588 19.51 -8.37 6.73
C GLN A 588 18.06 -8.22 7.21
N GLY A 589 17.14 -7.90 6.30
CA GLY A 589 15.73 -7.62 6.58
C GLY A 589 15.39 -6.15 6.91
N VAL A 590 16.39 -5.28 7.11
CA VAL A 590 16.15 -3.82 7.20
C VAL A 590 15.72 -3.29 5.83
N ASN A 591 14.71 -2.41 5.81
CA ASN A 591 14.07 -1.97 4.56
C ASN A 591 13.83 -0.44 4.46
N SER A 592 14.19 0.33 5.49
CA SER A 592 13.92 1.79 5.56
C SER A 592 15.18 2.66 5.54
N HIS A 593 16.28 2.15 4.98
CA HIS A 593 17.59 2.81 5.05
C HIS A 593 17.81 3.86 3.95
N VAL A 594 17.11 3.75 2.81
CA VAL A 594 17.28 4.69 1.69
C VAL A 594 16.67 6.05 2.02
N GLU A 595 15.43 6.08 2.51
CA GLU A 595 14.77 7.31 2.95
C GLU A 595 15.46 7.93 4.18
N MET A 596 16.00 7.10 5.07
CA MET A 596 16.84 7.57 6.18
C MET A 596 18.09 8.29 5.67
N ALA A 597 18.80 7.67 4.73
CA ALA A 597 19.97 8.28 4.09
C ALA A 597 19.61 9.60 3.41
N ALA A 598 18.48 9.66 2.70
CA ALA A 598 18.03 10.88 2.02
C ALA A 598 17.69 12.02 2.98
N ALA A 599 17.04 11.72 4.12
CA ALA A 599 16.71 12.72 5.12
C ALA A 599 17.98 13.34 5.74
N PHE A 600 18.98 12.52 6.08
CA PHE A 600 20.30 13.00 6.53
C PHE A 600 21.05 13.74 5.40
N HIS A 601 20.98 13.26 4.17
CA HIS A 601 21.62 13.90 3.02
C HIS A 601 21.09 15.32 2.80
N ARG A 602 19.76 15.50 2.87
CA ARG A 602 19.10 16.81 2.79
C ARG A 602 19.53 17.76 3.91
N ALA A 603 19.84 17.24 5.10
CA ALA A 603 20.42 18.00 6.19
C ALA A 603 21.92 18.29 6.05
N GLY A 604 22.59 17.79 5.01
CA GLY A 604 24.00 18.10 4.73
C GLY A 604 25.03 17.03 5.10
N PHE A 605 24.61 15.79 5.34
CA PHE A 605 25.51 14.68 5.65
C PHE A 605 25.94 13.90 4.41
N ASP A 606 27.11 13.28 4.47
CA ASP A 606 27.46 12.16 3.60
C ASP A 606 26.95 10.86 4.24
N ALA A 607 25.82 10.37 3.72
CA ALA A 607 25.18 9.15 4.21
C ALA A 607 25.92 7.93 3.65
N ILE A 608 26.46 7.10 4.55
CA ILE A 608 27.24 5.91 4.18
C ILE A 608 26.42 4.67 4.49
N ASP A 609 26.21 3.80 3.50
CA ASP A 609 25.63 2.46 3.71
C ASP A 609 26.60 1.63 4.54
N VAL A 610 26.20 1.31 5.78
CA VAL A 610 26.98 0.44 6.67
C VAL A 610 26.13 -0.77 7.00
N HIS A 611 26.39 -1.87 6.30
CA HIS A 611 25.78 -3.13 6.64
C HIS A 611 26.53 -3.79 7.79
N MET A 612 25.84 -4.58 8.62
CA MET A 612 26.50 -5.34 9.69
C MET A 612 27.60 -6.28 9.17
N SER A 613 27.52 -6.75 7.93
CA SER A 613 28.62 -7.51 7.29
C SER A 613 29.90 -6.70 7.13
N ASP A 614 29.80 -5.39 6.91
CA ASP A 614 30.95 -4.52 6.74
C ASP A 614 31.72 -4.38 8.05
N LEU A 615 30.99 -4.20 9.16
CA LEU A 615 31.57 -4.16 10.50
C LEU A 615 32.18 -5.52 10.88
N LEU A 616 31.47 -6.63 10.62
CA LEU A 616 31.95 -7.99 10.91
C LEU A 616 33.18 -8.40 10.07
N ALA A 617 33.31 -7.87 8.85
CA ALA A 617 34.48 -8.11 8.00
C ALA A 617 35.60 -7.08 8.18
N GLY A 618 35.36 -5.98 8.91
CA GLY A 618 36.33 -4.88 9.07
C GLY A 618 36.53 -4.05 7.81
N ARG A 619 35.51 -3.96 6.93
CA ARG A 619 35.54 -3.09 5.73
C ARG A 619 35.36 -1.62 6.08
N THR A 620 34.72 -1.34 7.21
CA THR A 620 34.52 0.00 7.77
C THR A 620 34.54 -0.07 9.30
N GLY A 621 34.80 1.06 9.95
CA GLY A 621 34.88 1.19 11.40
C GLY A 621 34.09 2.40 11.92
N LEU A 622 33.44 2.29 13.08
CA LEU A 622 32.62 3.36 13.67
C LEU A 622 33.44 4.53 14.25
N GLU A 623 34.76 4.37 14.44
CA GLU A 623 35.66 5.44 14.86
C GLU A 623 35.66 6.65 13.91
N ASP A 624 35.44 6.38 12.62
CA ASP A 624 35.43 7.34 11.53
C ASP A 624 34.13 8.17 11.44
N PHE A 625 33.16 7.88 12.30
CA PHE A 625 31.84 8.50 12.28
C PHE A 625 31.62 9.34 13.54
N HIS A 626 30.90 10.44 13.38
CA HIS A 626 30.39 11.25 14.49
C HIS A 626 28.87 11.09 14.66
N ALA A 627 28.19 10.52 13.67
CA ALA A 627 26.78 10.20 13.71
C ALA A 627 26.54 8.78 13.21
N LEU A 628 25.60 8.08 13.84
CA LEU A 628 25.09 6.78 13.39
C LEU A 628 23.56 6.79 13.48
N VAL A 629 22.90 6.12 12.54
CA VAL A 629 21.48 5.84 12.62
C VAL A 629 21.21 4.36 12.39
N ALA A 630 20.49 3.71 13.31
CA ALA A 630 19.96 2.38 13.12
C ALA A 630 18.56 2.48 12.47
N CYS A 631 18.42 1.90 11.28
CA CYS A 631 17.23 2.07 10.44
C CYS A 631 16.11 1.08 10.79
N GLY A 632 14.89 1.38 10.31
CA GLY A 632 13.73 0.52 10.48
C GLY A 632 13.62 -0.62 9.46
N GLY A 633 12.79 -1.62 9.77
CA GLY A 633 12.52 -2.79 8.94
C GLY A 633 12.17 -4.01 9.78
N PHE A 634 12.46 -5.20 9.26
CA PHE A 634 12.19 -6.48 9.92
C PHE A 634 13.46 -7.31 9.95
N SER A 635 14.49 -6.85 10.69
CA SER A 635 15.74 -7.60 10.74
C SER A 635 15.50 -9.03 11.22
N TYR A 636 15.95 -10.03 10.46
CA TYR A 636 15.66 -11.46 10.71
C TYR A 636 14.16 -11.81 10.80
N GLY A 637 13.28 -11.02 10.15
CA GLY A 637 11.82 -11.22 10.20
C GLY A 637 11.23 -11.04 11.60
N ASP A 638 11.91 -10.31 12.49
CA ASP A 638 11.58 -10.15 13.92
C ASP A 638 11.49 -11.46 14.72
N VAL A 639 12.03 -12.57 14.18
CA VAL A 639 12.11 -13.85 14.88
C VAL A 639 13.01 -13.70 16.13
N LEU A 640 12.61 -14.32 17.24
CA LEU A 640 13.19 -14.16 18.58
C LEU A 640 12.92 -12.80 19.26
N GLY A 641 12.04 -11.98 18.67
CA GLY A 641 11.67 -10.64 19.13
C GLY A 641 12.30 -9.55 18.25
N ALA A 642 11.54 -8.49 17.95
CA ALA A 642 11.99 -7.47 17.02
C ALA A 642 13.27 -6.76 17.50
N GLY A 643 14.25 -6.62 16.60
CA GLY A 643 15.57 -6.05 16.88
C GLY A 643 16.50 -6.89 17.79
N GLU A 644 16.03 -8.01 18.35
CA GLU A 644 16.82 -8.85 19.28
C GLU A 644 17.95 -9.60 18.55
N GLY A 645 17.67 -10.19 17.38
CA GLY A 645 18.68 -10.89 16.58
C GLY A 645 19.83 -9.96 16.18
N TRP A 646 19.49 -8.76 15.71
CA TRP A 646 20.47 -7.73 15.36
C TRP A 646 21.30 -7.29 16.57
N ALA A 647 20.66 -6.93 17.70
CA ALA A 647 21.37 -6.53 18.91
C ALA A 647 22.30 -7.64 19.44
N LYS A 648 21.80 -8.88 19.53
CA LYS A 648 22.60 -10.01 20.04
C LYS A 648 23.75 -10.39 19.11
N SER A 649 23.61 -10.22 17.81
CA SER A 649 24.72 -10.41 16.87
C SER A 649 25.90 -9.47 17.16
N ILE A 650 25.60 -8.23 17.58
CA ILE A 650 26.59 -7.25 18.04
C ILE A 650 27.18 -7.69 19.38
N LEU A 651 26.32 -7.97 20.38
CA LEU A 651 26.76 -8.30 21.74
C LEU A 651 27.63 -9.55 21.81
N PHE A 652 27.34 -10.56 20.99
CA PHE A 652 28.05 -11.85 21.00
C PHE A 652 29.29 -11.87 20.12
N ASN A 653 29.61 -10.77 19.44
CA ASN A 653 30.88 -10.58 18.76
C ASN A 653 31.68 -9.51 19.51
N ASP A 654 32.65 -9.93 20.34
CA ASP A 654 33.40 -9.02 21.22
C ASP A 654 33.99 -7.80 20.47
N ARG A 655 34.51 -7.99 19.26
CA ARG A 655 35.11 -6.91 18.47
C ARG A 655 34.06 -5.85 18.08
N VAL A 656 32.93 -6.29 17.53
CA VAL A 656 31.87 -5.36 17.10
C VAL A 656 31.19 -4.75 18.32
N ARG A 657 30.95 -5.52 19.39
CA ARG A 657 30.46 -5.00 20.68
C ARG A 657 31.32 -3.85 21.17
N ASP A 658 32.63 -4.04 21.23
CA ASP A 658 33.58 -3.04 21.73
C ASP A 658 33.62 -1.79 20.83
N GLU A 659 33.42 -1.96 19.53
CA GLU A 659 33.32 -0.88 18.55
C GLU A 659 32.08 0.01 18.79
N PHE A 660 30.91 -0.60 18.98
CA PHE A 660 29.68 0.12 19.36
C PHE A 660 29.80 0.79 20.73
N ALA A 661 30.33 0.08 21.74
CA ALA A 661 30.55 0.65 23.06
C ALA A 661 31.46 1.88 22.99
N THR A 662 32.57 1.79 22.25
CA THR A 662 33.50 2.91 22.03
C THR A 662 32.80 4.08 21.33
N PHE A 663 31.97 3.83 20.31
CA PHE A 663 31.20 4.87 19.65
C PHE A 663 30.27 5.62 20.61
N PHE A 664 29.47 4.90 21.41
CA PHE A 664 28.51 5.53 22.33
C PHE A 664 29.18 6.29 23.49
N HIS A 665 30.35 5.84 23.94
CA HIS A 665 31.11 6.48 25.02
C HIS A 665 31.90 7.72 24.59
N ARG A 666 32.13 7.94 23.29
CA ARG A 666 32.77 9.17 22.79
C ARG A 666 31.91 10.39 23.16
N PRO A 667 32.52 11.53 23.54
CA PRO A 667 31.79 12.64 24.15
C PRO A 667 30.90 13.45 23.20
N GLN A 668 31.12 13.33 21.88
CA GLN A 668 30.47 14.16 20.86
C GLN A 668 29.73 13.36 19.78
N THR A 669 29.67 12.03 19.91
CA THR A 669 28.93 11.20 18.96
C THR A 669 27.43 11.34 19.17
N LEU A 670 26.67 11.30 18.06
CA LEU A 670 25.22 11.29 18.03
C LEU A 670 24.72 9.94 17.51
N ALA A 671 23.61 9.45 18.07
CA ALA A 671 22.93 8.30 17.51
C ALA A 671 21.40 8.43 17.50
N LEU A 672 20.79 7.89 16.44
CA LEU A 672 19.35 7.78 16.29
C LEU A 672 18.99 6.30 16.05
N GLY A 673 17.97 5.79 16.74
CA GLY A 673 17.36 4.50 16.41
C GLY A 673 15.90 4.69 16.04
N VAL A 674 15.49 4.25 14.86
CA VAL A 674 14.10 4.37 14.39
C VAL A 674 13.48 2.99 14.21
N CYS A 675 12.28 2.78 14.75
CA CYS A 675 11.50 1.54 14.66
C CYS A 675 12.34 0.30 15.03
N ASN A 676 12.76 -0.51 14.05
CA ASN A 676 13.62 -1.67 14.29
C ASN A 676 15.00 -1.30 14.86
N GLY A 677 15.55 -0.15 14.47
CA GLY A 677 16.73 0.42 15.10
C GLY A 677 16.49 0.89 16.53
N CYS A 678 15.28 1.37 16.85
CA CYS A 678 14.88 1.70 18.23
C CYS A 678 14.84 0.44 19.10
N GLN A 679 14.20 -0.62 18.60
CA GLN A 679 14.15 -1.93 19.26
C GLN A 679 15.55 -2.50 19.47
N MET A 680 16.39 -2.53 18.42
CA MET A 680 17.77 -3.00 18.51
C MET A 680 18.57 -2.23 19.56
N MET A 681 18.54 -0.90 19.53
CA MET A 681 19.28 -0.08 20.49
C MET A 681 18.76 -0.21 21.92
N SER A 682 17.45 -0.45 22.12
CA SER A 682 16.89 -0.75 23.45
C SER A 682 17.47 -2.04 24.05
N ASN A 683 17.80 -3.01 23.20
CA ASN A 683 18.47 -4.26 23.57
C ASN A 683 19.99 -4.11 23.73
N LEU A 684 20.58 -3.03 23.23
CA LEU A 684 21.99 -2.67 23.44
C LEU A 684 22.23 -1.72 24.63
N ARG A 685 21.25 -1.53 25.52
CA ARG A 685 21.36 -0.57 26.64
C ARG A 685 22.63 -0.71 27.49
N GLU A 686 23.20 -1.92 27.61
CA GLU A 686 24.45 -2.13 28.37
C GLU A 686 25.68 -1.45 27.76
N LEU A 687 25.63 -1.11 26.46
CA LEU A 687 26.71 -0.40 25.75
C LEU A 687 26.49 1.12 25.70
N ILE A 688 25.31 1.61 26.09
CA ILE A 688 24.86 2.99 25.87
C ILE A 688 24.78 3.74 27.21
N PRO A 689 25.66 4.73 27.48
CA PRO A 689 25.62 5.50 28.72
C PRO A 689 24.31 6.27 28.91
N GLY A 690 23.75 6.23 30.13
CA GLY A 690 22.53 6.97 30.49
C GLY A 690 21.25 6.37 29.91
N SER A 691 21.25 5.08 29.58
CA SER A 691 20.11 4.33 29.03
C SER A 691 19.53 3.31 30.02
N GLU A 692 19.93 3.33 31.29
CA GLU A 692 19.59 2.32 32.31
C GLU A 692 18.06 2.21 32.57
N LEU A 693 17.33 3.27 32.24
CA LEU A 693 15.88 3.41 32.39
C LEU A 693 15.10 3.19 31.09
N TRP A 694 15.78 2.86 29.99
CA TRP A 694 15.07 2.61 28.74
C TRP A 694 14.14 1.41 28.87
N PRO A 695 12.92 1.51 28.31
CA PRO A 695 11.98 0.39 28.28
C PRO A 695 12.40 -0.64 27.22
N ARG A 696 11.67 -1.76 27.20
CA ARG A 696 11.63 -2.66 26.05
C ARG A 696 10.52 -2.22 25.10
N PHE A 697 10.59 -2.68 23.86
CA PHE A 697 9.52 -2.56 22.88
C PHE A 697 9.04 -3.96 22.51
N VAL A 698 7.74 -4.21 22.66
CA VAL A 698 7.12 -5.54 22.54
C VAL A 698 5.82 -5.46 21.73
N ARG A 699 5.19 -6.62 21.50
CA ARG A 699 3.91 -6.74 20.81
C ARG A 699 2.89 -5.67 21.23
N ASN A 700 2.29 -5.02 20.22
CA ASN A 700 1.22 -4.04 20.39
C ASN A 700 0.05 -4.63 21.19
N THR A 701 -0.66 -3.81 21.98
CA THR A 701 -1.86 -4.25 22.71
C THR A 701 -2.97 -4.74 21.76
N SER A 702 -3.03 -4.24 20.52
CA SER A 702 -3.96 -4.70 19.49
C SER A 702 -3.68 -6.12 19.01
N ASP A 703 -2.50 -6.66 19.32
CA ASP A 703 -1.94 -7.90 18.74
C ASP A 703 -1.85 -7.87 17.20
N ARG A 704 -1.76 -6.67 16.63
CA ARG A 704 -1.71 -6.44 15.19
C ARG A 704 -0.58 -5.48 14.82
N PHE A 705 -0.08 -5.63 13.58
CA PHE A 705 0.76 -4.62 12.96
C PHE A 705 -0.05 -3.35 12.70
N GLU A 706 0.49 -2.20 13.08
CA GLU A 706 -0.21 -0.92 12.92
C GLU A 706 0.55 -0.02 11.96
N ALA A 707 0.03 0.11 10.74
CA ALA A 707 0.38 1.16 9.81
C ALA A 707 -0.58 2.35 9.99
N ARG A 708 -0.13 3.39 10.70
CA ARG A 708 -0.96 4.55 11.06
C ARG A 708 -0.24 5.86 10.73
N PHE A 709 -1.00 6.92 10.62
CA PHE A 709 -0.48 8.28 10.61
C PHE A 709 -0.96 8.94 11.90
N SER A 710 -0.14 8.83 12.94
CA SER A 710 -0.54 9.06 14.33
C SER A 710 -0.10 10.42 14.80
N LEU A 711 -0.91 11.05 15.65
CA LEU A 711 -0.60 12.35 16.23
C LEU A 711 0.33 12.20 17.43
N VAL A 712 1.42 12.96 17.45
CA VAL A 712 2.36 12.99 18.58
C VAL A 712 2.62 14.41 19.05
N GLU A 713 2.96 14.56 20.33
CA GLU A 713 3.56 15.76 20.88
C GLU A 713 5.04 15.54 21.19
N VAL A 714 5.85 16.57 20.98
CA VAL A 714 7.27 16.61 21.39
C VAL A 714 7.37 17.09 22.82
N THR A 715 7.87 16.23 23.70
CA THR A 715 7.98 16.52 25.15
C THR A 715 9.35 17.05 25.52
N GLN A 716 9.41 17.80 26.62
CA GLN A 716 10.68 18.29 27.14
C GLN A 716 11.58 17.11 27.55
N SER A 717 12.78 17.03 26.97
CA SER A 717 13.80 16.04 27.29
C SER A 717 15.20 16.56 26.96
N PRO A 718 16.27 15.84 27.34
CA PRO A 718 17.63 16.16 26.92
C PRO A 718 17.91 16.02 25.41
N SER A 719 17.02 15.42 24.62
CA SER A 719 17.30 15.04 23.23
C SER A 719 17.81 16.22 22.38
N LEU A 720 19.05 16.11 21.92
CA LEU A 720 19.67 17.13 21.07
C LEU A 720 19.03 17.17 19.67
N LEU A 721 18.49 16.03 19.22
CA LEU A 721 17.83 15.90 17.92
C LEU A 721 16.49 16.63 17.88
N LEU A 722 15.83 16.81 19.03
CA LEU A 722 14.52 17.47 19.14
C LEU A 722 14.61 18.91 19.66
N GLN A 723 15.81 19.51 19.61
CA GLN A 723 16.03 20.89 20.02
C GLN A 723 15.11 21.85 19.26
N GLY A 724 14.43 22.72 20.01
CA GLY A 724 13.50 23.72 19.47
C GLY A 724 12.15 23.17 19.04
N MET A 725 11.91 21.85 19.12
CA MET A 725 10.65 21.23 18.69
C MET A 725 9.67 21.00 19.86
N VAL A 726 10.13 21.08 21.11
CA VAL A 726 9.31 20.85 22.32
C VAL A 726 8.01 21.67 22.28
N GLY A 727 6.89 21.02 22.62
CA GLY A 727 5.55 21.60 22.58
C GLY A 727 4.89 21.57 21.19
N SER A 728 5.61 21.14 20.14
CA SER A 728 5.00 20.89 18.84
C SER A 728 4.15 19.62 18.88
N GLN A 729 3.04 19.65 18.15
CA GLN A 729 2.11 18.56 17.92
C GLN A 729 1.96 18.41 16.40
N MET A 730 2.29 17.24 15.85
CA MET A 730 2.16 16.96 14.43
C MET A 730 2.06 15.46 14.19
N PRO A 731 1.42 15.03 13.09
CA PRO A 731 1.33 13.62 12.78
C PRO A 731 2.66 13.06 12.27
N ILE A 732 2.86 11.76 12.45
CA ILE A 732 4.06 11.02 12.01
C ILE A 732 3.66 9.62 11.52
N ALA A 733 4.45 9.07 10.58
CA ALA A 733 4.27 7.71 10.12
C ALA A 733 4.58 6.69 11.24
N VAL A 734 3.67 5.75 11.44
CA VAL A 734 3.79 4.61 12.35
C VAL A 734 3.64 3.34 11.52
N SER A 735 4.54 2.38 11.71
CA SER A 735 4.52 1.07 11.02
C SER A 735 5.28 0.04 11.84
N HIS A 736 4.60 -0.56 12.83
CA HIS A 736 5.21 -1.57 13.69
C HIS A 736 4.19 -2.57 14.26
N GLY A 737 4.61 -3.80 14.50
CA GLY A 737 3.87 -4.80 15.28
C GLY A 737 4.34 -4.93 16.73
N GLU A 738 5.55 -4.45 17.04
CA GLU A 738 6.18 -4.57 18.35
C GLU A 738 6.67 -3.20 18.88
N GLY A 739 5.78 -2.21 18.90
CA GLY A 739 6.11 -0.85 19.36
C GLY A 739 5.65 -0.49 20.75
N ARG A 740 5.03 -1.42 21.48
CA ARG A 740 4.51 -1.15 22.83
C ARG A 740 5.65 -1.05 23.83
N VAL A 741 5.71 0.08 24.52
CA VAL A 741 6.64 0.29 25.65
C VAL A 741 6.29 -0.67 26.79
N GLU A 742 7.26 -1.49 27.18
CA GLU A 742 7.18 -2.36 28.34
C GLU A 742 8.22 -1.97 29.38
N VAL A 743 7.74 -1.67 30.59
CA VAL A 743 8.55 -1.41 31.78
C VAL A 743 8.51 -2.62 32.72
N ARG A 744 9.55 -2.79 33.54
CA ARG A 744 9.62 -3.87 34.53
C ARG A 744 8.48 -3.81 35.55
N ASP A 745 8.16 -2.60 36.00
CA ASP A 745 7.14 -2.30 37.00
C ASP A 745 6.79 -0.79 36.97
N ALA A 746 5.81 -0.39 37.78
CA ALA A 746 5.39 1.01 37.89
C ALA A 746 6.49 1.94 38.45
N ALA A 747 7.41 1.42 39.27
CA ALA A 747 8.53 2.22 39.79
C ALA A 747 9.52 2.55 38.67
N HIS A 748 9.80 1.61 37.77
CA HIS A 748 10.61 1.85 36.57
C HIS A 748 10.02 2.96 35.71
N LEU A 749 8.71 2.92 35.43
CA LEU A 749 8.03 3.98 34.67
C LEU A 749 8.12 5.34 35.37
N ALA A 750 7.85 5.39 36.68
CA ALA A 750 7.93 6.63 37.45
C ALA A 750 9.35 7.23 37.45
N VAL A 751 10.38 6.39 37.52
CA VAL A 751 11.78 6.85 37.48
C VAL A 751 12.16 7.33 36.07
N LEU A 752 11.76 6.62 35.02
CA LEU A 752 11.93 7.07 33.63
C LEU A 752 11.30 8.46 33.40
N GLU A 753 10.06 8.62 33.87
CA GLU A 753 9.30 9.86 33.77
C GLU A 753 9.93 11.00 34.56
N SER A 754 10.25 10.77 35.84
CA SER A 754 10.87 11.80 36.71
C SER A 754 12.27 12.22 36.26
N LYS A 755 12.98 11.37 35.53
CA LYS A 755 14.25 11.70 34.87
C LYS A 755 14.08 12.55 33.62
N GLY A 756 12.86 12.72 33.11
CA GLY A 756 12.56 13.56 31.95
C GLY A 756 13.16 13.04 30.64
N LEU A 757 13.23 11.71 30.48
CA LEU A 757 13.85 11.08 29.30
C LEU A 757 12.86 10.80 28.17
N VAL A 758 11.55 10.94 28.40
CA VAL A 758 10.51 10.77 27.38
C VAL A 758 10.55 11.96 26.42
N ALA A 759 10.64 11.68 25.12
CA ALA A 759 10.85 12.68 24.09
C ALA A 759 9.65 12.87 23.12
N LEU A 760 8.84 11.82 22.91
CA LEU A 760 7.60 11.87 22.14
C LEU A 760 6.50 11.11 22.86
N ARG A 761 5.27 11.62 22.77
CA ARG A 761 4.06 10.93 23.22
C ARG A 761 2.97 10.94 22.16
N TYR A 762 2.24 9.83 22.03
CA TYR A 762 0.96 9.82 21.32
C TYR A 762 -0.06 10.69 22.06
N VAL A 763 -0.78 11.49 21.27
CA VAL A 763 -1.91 12.28 21.74
C VAL A 763 -3.14 11.95 20.91
N ASP A 764 -4.31 12.09 21.50
CA ASP A 764 -5.55 12.13 20.73
C ASP A 764 -5.65 13.44 19.92
N ASN A 765 -6.63 13.51 19.03
CA ASN A 765 -6.88 14.70 18.21
C ASN A 765 -7.27 15.95 19.04
N PHE A 766 -7.65 15.77 20.31
CA PHE A 766 -7.87 16.87 21.25
C PHE A 766 -6.55 17.41 21.86
N GLY A 767 -5.42 16.79 21.53
CA GLY A 767 -4.08 17.14 22.00
C GLY A 767 -3.81 16.69 23.43
N LYS A 768 -4.47 15.63 23.91
CA LYS A 768 -4.21 15.03 25.22
C LYS A 768 -3.43 13.74 25.04
N VAL A 769 -2.39 13.54 25.86
CA VAL A 769 -1.68 12.27 25.97
C VAL A 769 -2.68 11.14 26.20
N THR A 770 -2.55 10.06 25.44
CA THR A 770 -3.57 9.00 25.43
C THR A 770 -2.97 7.60 25.40
N GLU A 771 -3.73 6.65 25.95
CA GLU A 771 -3.51 5.20 25.81
C GLU A 771 -4.63 4.55 25.00
N THR A 772 -5.63 5.34 24.56
CA THR A 772 -6.76 4.86 23.76
C THR A 772 -6.33 4.61 22.32
N TYR A 773 -6.70 3.45 21.80
CA TYR A 773 -6.45 3.04 20.43
C TYR A 773 -7.50 3.66 19.46
N PRO A 774 -7.12 4.01 18.21
CA PRO A 774 -5.79 3.90 17.60
C PRO A 774 -4.95 5.17 17.70
N ALA A 775 -5.40 6.20 18.43
CA ALA A 775 -4.64 7.44 18.64
C ALA A 775 -3.27 7.15 19.26
N ASN A 776 -3.25 6.29 20.28
CA ASN A 776 -2.08 5.51 20.66
C ASN A 776 -2.16 4.13 19.99
N PRO A 777 -1.37 3.86 18.95
CA PRO A 777 -1.54 2.67 18.12
C PRO A 777 -1.08 1.38 18.80
N ASN A 778 -0.20 1.45 19.81
CA ASN A 778 0.45 0.27 20.37
C ASN A 778 0.13 0.02 21.85
N GLY A 779 -0.56 0.95 22.53
CA GLY A 779 -0.91 0.83 23.95
C GLY A 779 0.25 1.13 24.89
N SER A 780 1.22 1.95 24.46
CA SER A 780 2.34 2.35 25.31
C SER A 780 1.86 3.22 26.48
N PRO A 781 2.29 2.93 27.73
CA PRO A 781 1.93 3.72 28.91
C PRO A 781 2.28 5.20 28.74
N ASN A 782 1.41 6.08 29.23
CA ASN A 782 1.53 7.54 29.10
C ASN A 782 1.82 8.01 27.65
N GLY A 783 1.38 7.26 26.64
CA GLY A 783 1.63 7.58 25.23
C GLY A 783 3.10 7.47 24.78
N ILE A 784 4.02 6.98 25.62
CA ILE A 784 5.47 7.05 25.34
C ILE A 784 5.81 6.35 24.02
N THR A 785 6.53 7.03 23.13
CA THR A 785 7.00 6.39 21.89
C THR A 785 8.40 6.80 21.44
N ALA A 786 9.06 7.68 22.19
CA ALA A 786 10.48 7.96 22.06
C ALA A 786 11.12 8.26 23.42
N VAL A 787 12.36 7.83 23.59
CA VAL A 787 13.19 8.13 24.77
C VAL A 787 14.60 8.56 24.35
N THR A 788 15.26 9.34 25.21
CA THR A 788 16.65 9.77 25.03
C THR A 788 17.53 9.30 26.19
N THR A 789 18.85 9.36 26.03
CA THR A 789 19.79 9.19 27.15
C THR A 789 19.88 10.47 27.99
N GLU A 790 20.41 10.36 29.21
CA GLU A 790 20.62 11.51 30.12
C GLU A 790 21.44 12.65 29.47
N SER A 791 22.39 12.31 28.59
CA SER A 791 23.22 13.30 27.87
C SER A 791 22.52 13.93 26.65
N GLY A 792 21.40 13.38 26.20
CA GLY A 792 20.68 13.86 25.02
C GLY A 792 21.23 13.44 23.66
N ARG A 793 22.41 12.81 23.63
CA ARG A 793 23.13 12.48 22.38
C ARG A 793 22.58 11.27 21.63
N VAL A 794 21.83 10.42 22.33
CA VAL A 794 21.21 9.24 21.73
C VAL A 794 19.72 9.30 21.95
N THR A 795 18.94 9.22 20.88
CA THR A 795 17.47 9.16 20.93
C THR A 795 16.99 7.95 20.14
N ILE A 796 16.01 7.24 20.67
CA ILE A 796 15.35 6.13 20.00
C ILE A 796 13.84 6.38 19.95
N MET A 797 13.21 6.07 18.82
CA MET A 797 11.78 6.28 18.60
C MET A 797 11.17 5.23 17.70
N MET A 798 9.94 4.82 17.99
CA MET A 798 9.21 3.86 17.14
C MET A 798 8.67 4.48 15.83
N PRO A 799 8.10 5.70 15.82
CA PRO A 799 7.62 6.31 14.59
C PRO A 799 8.76 6.68 13.63
N HIS A 800 8.43 6.87 12.35
CA HIS A 800 9.37 7.09 11.26
C HIS A 800 9.40 8.55 10.78
N PRO A 801 10.24 9.43 11.35
CA PRO A 801 10.36 10.83 10.87
C PRO A 801 10.94 10.92 9.44
N GLU A 802 11.77 9.95 9.05
CA GLU A 802 12.43 9.87 7.75
C GLU A 802 11.51 9.46 6.61
N ARG A 803 10.34 8.90 6.91
CA ARG A 803 9.33 8.61 5.88
C ARG A 803 8.47 9.83 5.55
N VAL A 804 8.45 10.83 6.43
CA VAL A 804 7.58 12.02 6.37
C VAL A 804 8.34 13.34 6.52
N PHE A 805 9.65 13.36 6.23
CA PHE A 805 10.44 14.60 6.22
C PHE A 805 10.04 15.53 5.07
N ARG A 806 9.50 14.96 3.98
CA ARG A 806 8.89 15.70 2.89
C ARG A 806 7.41 15.89 3.17
N THR A 807 6.90 17.11 3.01
CA THR A 807 5.47 17.38 3.14
C THR A 807 4.64 16.48 2.23
N VAL A 808 5.11 16.26 1.00
CA VAL A 808 4.39 15.48 -0.02
C VAL A 808 4.20 14.01 0.37
N SER A 809 5.01 13.45 1.28
CA SER A 809 4.85 12.07 1.77
C SER A 809 4.04 11.97 3.08
N ASN A 810 3.44 13.08 3.54
CA ASN A 810 2.50 13.07 4.65
C ASN A 810 1.09 12.75 4.13
N SER A 811 0.47 11.68 4.64
CA SER A 811 -0.89 11.26 4.27
C SER A 811 -1.91 12.40 4.38
N TRP A 812 -1.78 13.22 5.43
CA TRP A 812 -2.48 14.50 5.56
C TRP A 812 -1.52 15.56 6.08
N HIS A 813 -1.68 16.80 5.63
CA HIS A 813 -0.93 17.94 6.16
C HIS A 813 -1.71 19.25 5.95
N PRO A 814 -1.39 20.31 6.72
CA PRO A 814 -1.85 21.66 6.43
C PRO A 814 -1.46 22.10 5.01
N GLU A 815 -2.39 22.74 4.29
CA GLU A 815 -2.19 23.15 2.88
C GLU A 815 -1.04 24.16 2.69
N ASN A 816 -0.70 24.92 3.74
CA ASN A 816 0.30 25.99 3.68
C ASN A 816 1.75 25.52 3.85
N TRP A 817 2.01 24.22 4.03
CA TRP A 817 3.37 23.71 4.15
C TRP A 817 4.13 23.76 2.82
N GLY A 818 5.44 24.04 2.89
CA GLY A 818 6.36 23.97 1.75
C GLY A 818 6.82 22.54 1.49
N GLU A 819 8.04 22.37 0.96
CA GLU A 819 8.62 21.03 0.73
C GLU A 819 8.93 20.27 2.04
N ASP A 820 9.38 20.98 3.07
CA ASP A 820 9.81 20.37 4.32
C ASP A 820 8.64 20.19 5.28
N GLY A 821 8.43 18.94 5.71
CA GLY A 821 7.62 18.63 6.88
C GLY A 821 8.36 18.97 8.18
N PRO A 822 7.65 19.08 9.33
CA PRO A 822 8.27 19.40 10.62
C PRO A 822 9.40 18.46 11.01
N TRP A 823 9.31 17.20 10.59
CA TRP A 823 10.29 16.15 10.93
C TRP A 823 11.66 16.34 10.27
N MET A 824 11.76 17.17 9.22
CA MET A 824 13.05 17.55 8.63
C MET A 824 13.99 18.22 9.67
N ARG A 825 13.41 18.83 10.71
CA ARG A 825 14.15 19.50 11.78
C ARG A 825 15.04 18.55 12.59
N ILE A 826 14.67 17.28 12.76
CA ILE A 826 15.49 16.28 13.47
C ILE A 826 16.87 16.15 12.83
N PHE A 827 16.90 15.99 11.51
CA PHE A 827 18.13 15.78 10.75
C PHE A 827 18.96 17.07 10.69
N ARG A 828 18.30 18.23 10.57
CA ARG A 828 18.97 19.55 10.62
C ARG A 828 19.59 19.82 11.99
N ASN A 829 18.92 19.45 13.08
CA ASN A 829 19.45 19.55 14.44
C ASN A 829 20.69 18.67 14.61
N ALA A 830 20.69 17.44 14.06
CA ALA A 830 21.89 16.60 14.05
C ALA A 830 23.06 17.29 13.34
N ARG A 831 22.81 17.90 12.16
CA ARG A 831 23.85 18.63 11.41
C ARG A 831 24.42 19.79 12.20
N LYS A 832 23.55 20.61 12.79
CA LYS A 832 23.92 21.78 13.59
C LYS A 832 24.71 21.41 14.83
N GLN A 833 24.36 20.29 15.47
CA GLN A 833 25.00 19.83 16.70
C GLN A 833 26.44 19.38 16.49
N LEU A 834 26.80 18.89 15.29
CA LEU A 834 28.18 18.51 14.97
C LEU A 834 29.11 19.70 14.64
N GLY A 835 28.56 20.91 14.52
CA GLY A 835 29.30 22.11 14.08
C GLY A 835 29.57 22.13 12.59
#